data_AF-A0AAD0SFM6-F1
#
_entry.id   AF-A0AAD0SFM6-F1
#
_cell.length_a   1.000
_cell.length_b   1.000
_cell.length_c   1.000
_cell.angle_alpha   90.00
_cell.angle_beta   90.00
_cell.angle_gamma   90.00
#
_symmetry.space_group_name_H-M   'P 1'
#
loop_
_entity.id
_entity.type
_entity.pdbx_description
1 polymer ?
#
loop_
_entity_poly.entity_id
_entity_poly.type
_entity_poly.pdbx_seq_one_letter_code
_entity_poly.pdbx_strand_id
1 'polypeptide(L)'
;MSMTLQDLVSALPEVYQPIYGHAEWNQEASRDCNERLLIINKQYDALAKTLDRPLRVLDLGCAQGFFSLNLASRGATVTGIDFLQENIDVCQALAQENSSLDVTFTIGRIEDTIQHLNPDDYDFVIGLSVFHHIVYQHGIPQVKEWLFKLAESVKVTVLELAVKEEPLYWGEAQPDDPRELVEQCHFYHQVASFPTHLSDISRPMYFVSNSYVALSDFCQPFLQWYDNPYSADRNIHKGSRRYYFSDEYVCKIFQHKSVNGQLTEVEGERNAAELKAEAEFLSCSSLPNMTTPKLFLSDENEVESWLVMERLPGNLLMERLKNREIIDYESFFSQILKQLVELENIGLYHDDVRSWNIMISDDQQVNLIDYGSISNAKKDCAWPGNIFQSFFILVNEIFLPEQARTAFIRPVMISPFKLPRLYANWLYAFWKVPQAEWSFGLLNDLFHDKENLLEFDELASGSESWITAQEQMMVFEQEKLKEVESKLNNLINAVTHLDHRFSTALEHSNQQLDVYRDELKNKLVLLKQSVPEQITSLNEQLITSLDQAKKELEQRLHLTERTVDNLTSENAELQQIEIRINNLTSKNLELQQCELRRIEEEVQRLTSENIELQRCELQRIEQQLEKLAAENALLQEAERKINKLTEENVVLQQQTQAILSSRSWRMTAGYRYIGLQIHLLRKFGVTQRGKHLVKRVLNKIFSFLRSHPRMKIFAINLTHRTGLYPYALRVYQRLNPAHRACQQDIIQQHSHLERQLEVRDDLPPEVNEIYQKIKK
;
A
#
# COMPACT_ATOMS: atom_id res chain seq x y z
N MET A 1 -41.15 40.91 -11.11
CA MET A 1 -41.89 39.81 -10.45
C MET A 1 -40.84 39.01 -9.72
N SER A 2 -41.00 38.72 -8.42
CA SER A 2 -40.13 37.71 -7.81
C SER A 2 -40.48 36.38 -8.46
N MET A 3 -39.47 35.60 -8.86
CA MET A 3 -39.70 34.26 -9.36
C MET A 3 -40.33 33.42 -8.25
N THR A 4 -41.33 32.61 -8.58
CA THR A 4 -41.93 31.66 -7.64
C THR A 4 -41.06 30.40 -7.52
N LEU A 5 -41.22 29.60 -6.46
CA LEU A 5 -40.48 28.35 -6.34
C LEU A 5 -40.70 27.42 -7.55
N GLN A 6 -41.92 27.35 -8.07
CA GLN A 6 -42.23 26.60 -9.29
C GLN A 6 -41.42 27.10 -10.50
N ASP A 7 -41.25 28.41 -10.66
CA ASP A 7 -40.45 28.98 -11.75
C ASP A 7 -38.97 28.60 -11.61
N LEU A 8 -38.45 28.63 -10.38
CA LEU A 8 -37.07 28.27 -10.08
C LEU A 8 -36.80 26.78 -10.29
N VAL A 9 -37.67 25.90 -9.80
CA VAL A 9 -37.57 24.45 -10.01
C VAL A 9 -37.67 24.12 -11.50
N SER A 10 -38.55 24.79 -12.26
CA SER A 10 -38.66 24.59 -13.71
C SER A 10 -37.43 25.07 -14.48
N ALA A 11 -36.63 25.97 -13.90
CA ALA A 11 -35.40 26.48 -14.49
C ALA A 11 -34.17 25.61 -14.19
N LEU A 12 -34.28 24.62 -13.30
CA LEU A 12 -33.19 23.70 -12.99
C LEU A 12 -32.76 22.92 -14.24
N PRO A 13 -31.45 22.79 -14.50
CA PRO A 13 -30.95 21.92 -15.57
C PRO A 13 -31.36 20.46 -15.38
N GLU A 14 -31.44 20.03 -14.11
CA GLU A 14 -31.87 18.71 -13.68
C GLU A 14 -32.42 18.78 -12.25
N VAL A 15 -33.55 18.11 -12.00
CA VAL A 15 -34.03 17.87 -10.64
C VAL A 15 -33.30 16.64 -10.09
N TYR A 16 -32.09 16.85 -9.58
CA TYR A 16 -31.23 15.74 -9.12
C TYR A 16 -31.71 15.12 -7.81
N GLN A 17 -32.23 15.94 -6.89
CA GLN A 17 -32.69 15.57 -5.55
C GLN A 17 -34.18 15.85 -5.37
N PRO A 18 -34.85 15.18 -4.41
CA PRO A 18 -36.17 15.59 -3.95
C PRO A 18 -36.15 17.03 -3.42
N ILE A 19 -37.17 17.82 -3.75
CA ILE A 19 -37.31 19.19 -3.27
C ILE A 19 -37.85 19.17 -1.84
N TYR A 20 -37.07 19.72 -0.90
CA TYR A 20 -37.39 19.66 0.54
C TYR A 20 -38.75 20.28 0.85
N GLY A 21 -39.63 19.55 1.53
CA GLY A 21 -40.96 20.04 1.91
C GLY A 21 -42.03 19.97 0.80
N HIS A 22 -41.65 19.57 -0.43
CA HIS A 22 -42.52 19.59 -1.60
C HIS A 22 -42.56 18.23 -2.32
N ALA A 23 -43.52 17.40 -1.93
CA ALA A 23 -43.64 16.03 -2.45
C ALA A 23 -44.10 15.96 -3.91
N GLU A 24 -44.66 17.04 -4.45
CA GLU A 24 -45.13 17.16 -5.84
C GLU A 24 -44.02 16.91 -6.87
N TRP A 25 -42.77 17.25 -6.56
CA TRP A 25 -41.62 17.04 -7.46
C TRP A 25 -40.82 15.76 -7.18
N ASN A 26 -41.25 14.92 -6.23
CA ASN A 26 -40.51 13.70 -5.88
C ASN A 26 -40.41 12.70 -7.05
N GLN A 27 -41.39 12.66 -7.95
CA GLN A 27 -41.35 11.79 -9.13
C GLN A 27 -40.41 12.30 -10.23
N GLU A 28 -40.05 13.58 -10.18
CA GLU A 28 -39.14 14.22 -11.14
C GLU A 28 -37.66 14.10 -10.68
N ALA A 29 -37.43 13.74 -9.41
CA ALA A 29 -36.10 13.60 -8.85
C ALA A 29 -35.35 12.38 -9.43
N SER A 30 -34.16 12.62 -9.98
CA SER A 30 -33.31 11.57 -10.55
C SER A 30 -32.79 10.56 -9.51
N ARG A 31 -32.69 10.93 -8.23
CA ARG A 31 -32.10 10.09 -7.17
C ARG A 31 -32.99 10.03 -5.94
N ASP A 32 -33.17 8.82 -5.39
CA ASP A 32 -33.63 8.67 -4.02
C ASP A 32 -32.50 9.10 -3.05
N CYS A 33 -32.84 10.01 -2.14
CA CYS A 33 -31.92 10.55 -1.15
C CYS A 33 -32.18 10.01 0.26
N ASN A 34 -33.30 9.31 0.48
CA ASN A 34 -33.76 8.96 1.84
C ASN A 34 -32.86 7.93 2.53
N GLU A 35 -32.41 6.89 1.80
CA GLU A 35 -31.52 5.87 2.37
C GLU A 35 -30.16 6.47 2.74
N ARG A 36 -29.59 7.33 1.87
CA ARG A 36 -28.37 8.08 2.14
C ARG A 36 -28.53 8.99 3.36
N LEU A 37 -29.65 9.70 3.44
CA LEU A 37 -29.97 10.59 4.54
C LEU A 37 -30.06 9.84 5.88
N LEU A 38 -30.61 8.62 5.90
CA LEU A 38 -30.67 7.82 7.12
C LEU A 38 -29.28 7.51 7.69
N ILE A 39 -28.33 7.14 6.83
CA ILE A 39 -26.95 6.86 7.24
C ILE A 39 -26.24 8.13 7.71
N ILE A 40 -26.39 9.22 6.96
CA ILE A 40 -25.81 10.52 7.31
C ILE A 40 -26.36 11.02 8.65
N ASN A 41 -27.67 10.89 8.89
CA ASN A 41 -28.29 11.30 10.15
C ASN A 41 -27.78 10.51 11.35
N LYS A 42 -27.61 9.19 11.21
CA LYS A 42 -27.05 8.37 12.29
C LYS A 42 -25.65 8.83 12.67
N GLN A 43 -24.81 9.09 11.67
CA GLN A 43 -23.45 9.54 11.91
C GLN A 43 -23.39 10.98 12.47
N TYR A 44 -24.28 11.86 11.99
CA TYR A 44 -24.46 13.19 12.56
C TYR A 44 -24.81 13.10 14.05
N ASP A 45 -25.80 12.28 14.41
CA ASP A 45 -26.25 12.12 15.80
C ASP A 45 -25.13 11.55 16.69
N ALA A 46 -24.39 10.56 16.19
CA ALA A 46 -23.27 9.95 16.92
C ALA A 46 -22.17 10.99 17.21
N LEU A 47 -21.79 11.80 16.21
CA LEU A 47 -20.78 12.85 16.40
C LEU A 47 -21.30 14.00 17.27
N ALA A 48 -22.55 14.44 17.09
CA ALA A 48 -23.17 15.49 17.89
C ALA A 48 -23.24 15.10 19.37
N LYS A 49 -23.55 13.83 19.65
CA LYS A 49 -23.53 13.28 21.01
C LYS A 49 -22.12 13.28 21.61
N THR A 50 -21.11 12.93 20.82
CA THR A 50 -19.71 12.94 21.28
C THR A 50 -19.19 14.35 21.55
N LEU A 51 -19.60 15.33 20.75
CA LEU A 51 -19.23 16.74 20.95
C LEU A 51 -20.13 17.47 21.96
N ASP A 52 -21.22 16.84 22.40
CA ASP A 52 -22.26 17.39 23.29
C ASP A 52 -22.83 18.75 22.80
N ARG A 53 -23.00 18.89 21.48
CA ARG A 53 -23.61 20.07 20.85
C ARG A 53 -24.05 19.79 19.40
N PRO A 54 -24.92 20.62 18.82
CA PRO A 54 -25.18 20.58 17.39
C PRO A 54 -23.91 20.84 16.55
N LEU A 55 -23.90 20.31 15.34
CA LEU A 55 -22.74 20.35 14.45
C LEU A 55 -22.83 21.49 13.44
N ARG A 56 -21.67 22.02 13.08
CA ARG A 56 -21.48 22.89 11.92
C ARG A 56 -21.17 22.02 10.71
N VAL A 57 -22.02 22.11 9.70
CA VAL A 57 -22.00 21.22 8.53
C VAL A 57 -21.65 22.00 7.28
N LEU A 58 -20.78 21.43 6.46
CA LEU A 58 -20.50 21.89 5.09
C LEU A 58 -21.00 20.84 4.09
N ASP A 59 -21.86 21.24 3.17
CA ASP A 59 -22.38 20.41 2.08
C ASP A 59 -21.74 20.82 0.76
N LEU A 60 -20.80 20.01 0.27
CA LEU A 60 -20.02 20.25 -0.94
C LEU A 60 -20.74 19.65 -2.15
N GLY A 61 -21.21 20.52 -3.05
CA GLY A 61 -22.06 20.12 -4.17
C GLY A 61 -23.49 19.87 -3.72
N CYS A 62 -24.08 20.86 -3.04
CA CYS A 62 -25.36 20.68 -2.35
C CYS A 62 -26.56 20.47 -3.29
N ALA A 63 -26.43 20.75 -4.59
CA ALA A 63 -27.49 20.69 -5.59
C ALA A 63 -28.76 21.43 -5.13
N GLN A 64 -29.90 20.75 -4.97
CA GLN A 64 -31.16 21.38 -4.52
C GLN A 64 -31.31 21.43 -2.99
N GLY A 65 -30.24 21.16 -2.23
CA GLY A 65 -30.16 21.44 -0.79
C GLY A 65 -30.89 20.43 0.10
N PHE A 66 -31.27 19.26 -0.43
CA PHE A 66 -32.05 18.25 0.32
C PHE A 66 -31.36 17.81 1.60
N PHE A 67 -30.07 17.46 1.54
CA PHE A 67 -29.31 17.03 2.72
C PHE A 67 -29.08 18.19 3.68
N SER A 68 -28.68 19.35 3.16
CA SER A 68 -28.49 20.57 3.94
C SER A 68 -29.70 20.94 4.79
N LEU A 69 -30.90 21.02 4.18
CA LEU A 69 -32.14 21.38 4.88
C LEU A 69 -32.57 20.32 5.91
N ASN A 70 -32.39 19.04 5.59
CA ASN A 70 -32.68 17.96 6.54
C ASN A 70 -31.71 17.94 7.73
N LEU A 71 -30.43 18.27 7.54
CA LEU A 71 -29.48 18.39 8.65
C LEU A 71 -29.76 19.63 9.49
N ALA A 72 -30.11 20.76 8.85
CA ALA A 72 -30.52 21.97 9.55
C ALA A 72 -31.78 21.76 10.41
N SER A 73 -32.75 20.98 9.92
CA SER A 73 -33.97 20.64 10.69
C SER A 73 -33.69 19.77 11.92
N ARG A 74 -32.51 19.14 11.99
CA ARG A 74 -32.00 18.43 13.17
C ARG A 74 -31.19 19.32 14.12
N GLY A 75 -31.11 20.62 13.84
CA GLY A 75 -30.42 21.61 14.65
C GLY A 75 -28.99 21.94 14.20
N ALA A 76 -28.54 21.43 13.05
CA ALA A 76 -27.25 21.80 12.49
C ALA A 76 -27.22 23.25 11.99
N THR A 77 -26.06 23.88 12.06
CA THR A 77 -25.74 25.09 11.28
C THR A 77 -25.10 24.64 9.98
N VAL A 78 -25.74 24.89 8.84
CA VAL A 78 -25.33 24.30 7.56
C VAL A 78 -24.94 25.36 6.55
N THR A 79 -23.79 25.18 5.91
CA THR A 79 -23.39 25.91 4.70
C THR A 79 -23.41 24.96 3.50
N GLY A 80 -24.26 25.22 2.50
CA GLY A 80 -24.29 24.49 1.24
C GLY A 80 -23.58 25.25 0.11
N ILE A 81 -22.71 24.57 -0.62
CA ILE A 81 -21.96 25.11 -1.75
C ILE A 81 -22.34 24.37 -3.03
N ASP A 82 -22.70 25.11 -4.07
CA ASP A 82 -22.86 24.58 -5.42
C ASP A 82 -22.35 25.61 -6.44
N PHE A 83 -21.86 25.13 -7.58
CA PHE A 83 -21.32 25.99 -8.63
C PHE A 83 -22.40 26.52 -9.60
N LEU A 84 -23.60 25.93 -9.61
CA LEU A 84 -24.73 26.36 -10.45
C LEU A 84 -25.60 27.36 -9.70
N GLN A 85 -25.86 28.50 -10.35
CA GLN A 85 -26.73 29.55 -9.82
C GLN A 85 -28.16 29.03 -9.64
N GLU A 86 -28.66 28.24 -10.59
CA GLU A 86 -30.03 27.72 -10.59
C GLU A 86 -30.30 26.81 -9.38
N ASN A 87 -29.32 26.00 -9.00
CA ASN A 87 -29.38 25.16 -7.79
C ASN A 87 -29.45 26.03 -6.53
N ILE A 88 -28.59 27.05 -6.43
CA ILE A 88 -28.53 27.93 -5.27
C ILE A 88 -29.79 28.80 -5.14
N ASP A 89 -30.38 29.25 -6.24
CA ASP A 89 -31.62 30.03 -6.23
C ASP A 89 -32.78 29.22 -5.62
N VAL A 90 -32.90 27.93 -6.01
CA VAL A 90 -33.87 27.00 -5.40
C VAL A 90 -33.57 26.80 -3.92
N CYS A 91 -32.31 26.55 -3.55
CA CYS A 91 -31.92 26.36 -2.16
C CYS A 91 -32.24 27.58 -1.28
N GLN A 92 -31.99 28.79 -1.79
CA GLN A 92 -32.29 30.04 -1.08
C GLN A 92 -33.79 30.27 -0.93
N ALA A 93 -34.60 29.92 -1.93
CA ALA A 93 -36.06 29.96 -1.82
C ALA A 93 -36.57 28.98 -0.73
N LEU A 94 -36.07 27.75 -0.72
CA LEU A 94 -36.41 26.75 0.29
C LEU A 94 -35.96 27.18 1.70
N ALA A 95 -34.79 27.81 1.83
CA ALA A 95 -34.33 28.38 3.09
C ALA A 95 -35.24 29.51 3.60
N GLN A 96 -35.74 30.36 2.70
CA GLN A 96 -36.69 31.44 3.04
C GLN A 96 -38.03 30.88 3.53
N GLU A 97 -38.55 29.84 2.87
CA GLU A 97 -39.77 29.14 3.30
C GLU A 97 -39.59 28.49 4.68
N ASN A 98 -38.37 28.09 5.01
CA ASN A 98 -38.00 27.44 6.27
C ASN A 98 -37.11 28.33 7.15
N SER A 99 -37.49 29.60 7.32
CA SER A 99 -36.70 30.63 8.03
C SER A 99 -36.26 30.32 9.47
N SER A 100 -36.79 29.26 10.10
CA SER A 100 -36.32 28.77 11.40
C SER A 100 -35.07 27.89 11.33
N LEU A 101 -34.67 27.45 10.14
CA LEU A 101 -33.50 26.61 9.92
C LEU A 101 -32.24 27.47 9.77
N ASP A 102 -31.15 27.06 10.40
CA ASP A 102 -29.85 27.73 10.30
C ASP A 102 -29.07 27.19 9.10
N VAL A 103 -29.44 27.67 7.91
CA VAL A 103 -28.86 27.23 6.65
C VAL A 103 -28.50 28.42 5.77
N THR A 104 -27.29 28.37 5.20
CA THR A 104 -26.79 29.36 4.24
C THR A 104 -26.33 28.65 2.97
N PHE A 105 -26.69 29.20 1.81
CA PHE A 105 -26.30 28.66 0.51
C PHE A 105 -25.50 29.70 -0.28
N THR A 106 -24.34 29.30 -0.79
CA THR A 106 -23.48 30.17 -1.56
C THR A 106 -23.01 29.51 -2.86
N ILE A 107 -22.84 30.34 -3.88
CA ILE A 107 -22.25 29.89 -5.14
C ILE A 107 -20.75 29.82 -4.96
N GLY A 108 -20.19 28.67 -5.28
CA GLY A 108 -18.76 28.45 -5.11
C GLY A 108 -18.28 27.17 -5.76
N ARG A 109 -16.97 27.12 -5.97
CA ARG A 109 -16.27 25.89 -6.36
C ARG A 109 -15.82 25.16 -5.10
N ILE A 110 -15.88 23.83 -5.16
CA ILE A 110 -15.46 22.96 -4.05
C ILE A 110 -13.95 23.11 -3.80
N GLU A 111 -13.17 23.21 -4.88
CA GLU A 111 -11.71 23.35 -4.80
C GLU A 111 -11.32 24.59 -4.01
N ASP A 112 -11.94 25.73 -4.33
CA ASP A 112 -11.69 27.00 -3.65
C ASP A 112 -12.12 26.91 -2.18
N THR A 113 -13.25 26.27 -1.90
CA THR A 113 -13.77 26.13 -0.54
C THR A 113 -12.83 25.29 0.33
N ILE A 114 -12.34 24.15 -0.18
CA ILE A 114 -11.37 23.30 0.54
C ILE A 114 -10.04 24.05 0.73
N GLN A 115 -9.61 24.85 -0.25
CA GLN A 115 -8.37 25.64 -0.14
C GLN A 115 -8.42 26.73 0.93
N HIS A 116 -9.59 27.34 1.16
CA HIS A 116 -9.76 28.40 2.17
C HIS A 116 -10.29 27.90 3.52
N LEU A 117 -10.55 26.59 3.65
CA LEU A 117 -11.03 25.96 4.87
C LEU A 117 -9.97 26.03 5.98
N ASN A 118 -10.34 26.58 7.13
CA ASN A 118 -9.50 26.54 8.33
C ASN A 118 -9.89 25.35 9.23
N PRO A 119 -8.95 24.87 10.07
CA PRO A 119 -9.28 23.88 11.08
C PRO A 119 -10.42 24.35 11.98
N ASP A 120 -11.33 23.44 12.29
CA ASP A 120 -12.49 23.68 13.15
C ASP A 120 -13.49 24.73 12.63
N ASP A 121 -13.47 25.13 11.34
CA ASP A 121 -14.56 25.91 10.74
C ASP A 121 -15.87 25.09 10.74
N TYR A 122 -15.74 23.80 10.41
CA TYR A 122 -16.84 22.83 10.36
C TYR A 122 -16.46 21.56 11.12
N ASP A 123 -17.48 20.87 11.64
CA ASP A 123 -17.29 19.60 12.34
C ASP A 123 -17.55 18.41 11.41
N PHE A 124 -18.49 18.58 10.49
CA PHE A 124 -19.02 17.52 9.64
C PHE A 124 -19.12 17.99 8.20
N VAL A 125 -18.57 17.23 7.26
CA VAL A 125 -18.62 17.58 5.83
C VAL A 125 -19.30 16.46 5.06
N ILE A 126 -20.15 16.81 4.10
CA ILE A 126 -20.69 15.85 3.15
C ILE A 126 -20.28 16.23 1.73
N GLY A 127 -19.85 15.25 0.95
CA GLY A 127 -19.43 15.40 -0.44
C GLY A 127 -19.92 14.22 -1.26
N LEU A 128 -21.17 14.28 -1.69
CA LEU A 128 -21.87 13.13 -2.25
C LEU A 128 -21.85 13.19 -3.78
N SER A 129 -21.27 12.19 -4.44
CA SER A 129 -21.29 12.06 -5.90
C SER A 129 -20.75 13.30 -6.63
N VAL A 130 -19.71 13.95 -6.10
CA VAL A 130 -19.19 15.21 -6.68
C VAL A 130 -17.71 15.16 -7.04
N PHE A 131 -16.89 14.43 -6.29
CA PHE A 131 -15.43 14.43 -6.48
C PHE A 131 -14.97 13.82 -7.80
N HIS A 132 -15.76 12.97 -8.45
CA HIS A 132 -15.40 12.39 -9.74
C HIS A 132 -15.28 13.44 -10.87
N HIS A 133 -16.06 14.53 -10.80
CA HIS A 133 -15.92 15.68 -11.69
C HIS A 133 -14.60 16.41 -11.45
N ILE A 134 -14.18 16.50 -10.19
CA ILE A 134 -12.95 17.17 -9.77
C ILE A 134 -11.73 16.31 -10.16
N VAL A 135 -11.81 14.99 -10.00
CA VAL A 135 -10.79 14.04 -10.47
C VAL A 135 -10.63 14.14 -11.99
N TYR A 136 -11.73 14.20 -12.73
CA TYR A 136 -11.67 14.36 -14.20
C TYR A 136 -10.99 15.67 -14.63
N GLN A 137 -11.09 16.73 -13.84
CA GLN A 137 -10.51 18.04 -14.14
C GLN A 137 -9.05 18.19 -13.69
N HIS A 138 -8.71 17.70 -12.50
CA HIS A 138 -7.44 17.99 -11.81
C HIS A 138 -6.57 16.76 -11.58
N GLY A 139 -7.09 15.56 -11.83
CA GLY A 139 -6.40 14.29 -11.63
C GLY A 139 -6.45 13.77 -10.18
N ILE A 140 -6.11 12.50 -10.04
CA ILE A 140 -6.15 11.75 -8.77
C ILE A 140 -5.22 12.37 -7.70
N PRO A 141 -3.95 12.72 -7.97
CA PRO A 141 -3.03 13.20 -6.94
C PRO A 141 -3.53 14.47 -6.25
N GLN A 142 -4.06 15.43 -7.01
CA GLN A 142 -4.54 16.70 -6.47
C GLN A 142 -5.78 16.51 -5.59
N VAL A 143 -6.71 15.64 -6.00
CA VAL A 143 -7.92 15.34 -5.23
C VAL A 143 -7.58 14.63 -3.92
N LYS A 144 -6.60 13.71 -3.94
CA LYS A 144 -6.09 13.08 -2.71
C LYS A 144 -5.63 14.13 -1.71
N GLU A 145 -4.80 15.09 -2.14
CA GLU A 145 -4.32 16.19 -1.27
C GLU A 145 -5.47 17.00 -0.68
N TRP A 146 -6.48 17.35 -1.49
CA TRP A 146 -7.64 18.10 -1.02
C TRP A 146 -8.50 17.31 -0.03
N LEU A 147 -8.73 16.02 -0.27
CA LEU A 147 -9.47 15.15 0.66
C LEU A 147 -8.71 14.95 1.97
N PHE A 148 -7.39 14.84 1.92
CA PHE A 148 -6.57 14.74 3.13
C PHE A 148 -6.63 16.04 3.94
N LYS A 149 -6.44 17.20 3.29
CA LYS A 149 -6.61 18.50 3.94
C LYS A 149 -8.00 18.65 4.55
N LEU A 150 -9.04 18.24 3.83
CA LEU A 150 -10.40 18.27 4.33
C LEU A 150 -10.52 17.43 5.62
N ALA A 151 -10.00 16.20 5.62
CA ALA A 151 -9.99 15.32 6.78
C ALA A 151 -9.14 15.82 7.96
N GLU A 152 -8.11 16.66 7.71
CA GLU A 152 -7.35 17.35 8.77
C GLU A 152 -8.13 18.52 9.38
N SER A 153 -8.91 19.25 8.57
CA SER A 153 -9.62 20.44 9.03
C SER A 153 -10.94 20.15 9.74
N VAL A 154 -11.56 18.99 9.52
CA VAL A 154 -12.88 18.63 10.09
C VAL A 154 -12.84 17.31 10.87
N LYS A 155 -13.90 17.03 11.66
CA LYS A 155 -13.93 15.82 12.51
C LYS A 155 -14.33 14.58 11.71
N VAL A 156 -15.35 14.68 10.86
CA VAL A 156 -15.80 13.57 9.98
C VAL A 156 -16.22 14.12 8.62
N THR A 157 -15.79 13.43 7.56
CA THR A 157 -16.20 13.67 6.17
C THR A 157 -16.96 12.46 5.65
N VAL A 158 -18.13 12.67 5.05
CA VAL A 158 -18.91 11.64 4.35
C VAL A 158 -18.76 11.83 2.85
N LEU A 159 -18.30 10.80 2.16
CA LEU A 159 -18.07 10.82 0.73
C LEU A 159 -18.88 9.73 0.06
N GLU A 160 -19.54 10.04 -1.05
CA GLU A 160 -20.05 9.03 -1.98
C GLU A 160 -19.23 9.14 -3.26
N LEU A 161 -18.44 8.11 -3.55
CA LEU A 161 -17.45 8.15 -4.62
C LEU A 161 -17.94 7.38 -5.84
N ALA A 162 -17.84 8.01 -7.00
CA ALA A 162 -18.11 7.34 -8.26
C ALA A 162 -16.95 6.39 -8.60
N VAL A 163 -17.23 5.35 -9.39
CA VAL A 163 -16.24 4.31 -9.72
C VAL A 163 -15.92 4.29 -11.20
N LYS A 164 -14.72 3.80 -11.54
CA LYS A 164 -14.20 3.78 -12.91
C LYS A 164 -15.07 2.96 -13.86
N GLU A 165 -15.70 1.91 -13.35
CA GLU A 165 -16.54 0.98 -14.11
C GLU A 165 -17.84 1.62 -14.62
N GLU A 166 -18.24 2.78 -14.09
CA GLU A 166 -19.42 3.49 -14.57
C GLU A 166 -19.26 3.88 -16.06
N PRO A 167 -20.26 3.61 -16.92
CA PRO A 167 -20.15 3.75 -18.37
C PRO A 167 -20.32 5.21 -18.83
N LEU A 168 -19.54 6.13 -18.23
CA LEU A 168 -19.59 7.57 -18.46
C LEU A 168 -18.24 8.09 -18.93
N TYR A 169 -18.25 9.21 -19.64
CA TYR A 169 -17.05 9.76 -20.30
C TYR A 169 -15.89 10.08 -19.33
N TRP A 170 -16.20 10.27 -18.05
CA TRP A 170 -15.22 10.57 -17.00
C TRP A 170 -14.72 9.32 -16.24
N GLY A 171 -15.27 8.13 -16.51
CA GLY A 171 -14.95 6.88 -15.82
C GLY A 171 -13.47 6.52 -15.91
N GLU A 172 -12.89 6.58 -17.13
CA GLU A 172 -11.48 6.27 -17.38
C GLU A 172 -10.48 7.19 -16.63
N ALA A 173 -10.90 8.36 -16.16
CA ALA A 173 -10.07 9.26 -15.37
C ALA A 173 -10.06 8.92 -13.87
N GLN A 174 -10.99 8.07 -13.41
CA GLN A 174 -11.10 7.65 -12.02
C GLN A 174 -10.02 6.61 -11.67
N PRO A 175 -9.64 6.48 -10.38
CA PRO A 175 -8.75 5.40 -9.93
C PRO A 175 -9.36 4.02 -10.17
N ASP A 176 -8.51 2.99 -10.18
CA ASP A 176 -8.98 1.59 -10.30
C ASP A 176 -9.80 1.20 -9.07
N ASP A 177 -9.48 1.76 -7.89
CA ASP A 177 -10.29 1.62 -6.69
C ASP A 177 -10.58 3.01 -6.07
N PRO A 178 -11.85 3.36 -5.77
CA PRO A 178 -12.19 4.65 -5.17
C PRO A 178 -11.49 4.91 -3.82
N ARG A 179 -11.05 3.86 -3.12
CA ARG A 179 -10.28 3.97 -1.86
C ARG A 179 -8.94 4.63 -2.06
N GLU A 180 -8.37 4.62 -3.27
CA GLU A 180 -7.13 5.35 -3.59
C GLU A 180 -7.24 6.85 -3.30
N LEU A 181 -8.46 7.42 -3.35
CA LEU A 181 -8.69 8.83 -3.04
C LEU A 181 -8.57 9.15 -1.53
N VAL A 182 -8.79 8.16 -0.67
CA VAL A 182 -8.90 8.35 0.79
C VAL A 182 -7.89 7.52 1.58
N GLU A 183 -7.10 6.66 0.93
CA GLU A 183 -6.18 5.72 1.61
C GLU A 183 -5.12 6.40 2.48
N GLN A 184 -4.76 7.64 2.14
CA GLN A 184 -3.80 8.47 2.88
C GLN A 184 -4.40 9.10 4.14
N CYS A 185 -5.73 9.14 4.24
CA CYS A 185 -6.40 9.56 5.47
C CYS A 185 -6.22 8.47 6.54
N HIS A 186 -6.17 8.87 7.81
CA HIS A 186 -5.89 7.95 8.92
C HIS A 186 -7.03 6.94 9.11
N PHE A 187 -8.27 7.40 9.01
CA PHE A 187 -9.47 6.59 9.12
C PHE A 187 -10.30 6.72 7.84
N TYR A 188 -10.70 5.57 7.28
CA TYR A 188 -11.78 5.47 6.32
C TYR A 188 -12.55 4.18 6.58
N HIS A 189 -13.86 4.20 6.33
CA HIS A 189 -14.75 3.06 6.56
C HIS A 189 -15.86 3.06 5.51
N GLN A 190 -16.08 1.94 4.83
CA GLN A 190 -17.16 1.83 3.85
C GLN A 190 -18.47 1.49 4.56
N VAL A 191 -19.42 2.42 4.51
CA VAL A 191 -20.67 2.31 5.29
C VAL A 191 -21.83 1.72 4.50
N ALA A 192 -21.84 1.92 3.19
CA ALA A 192 -22.89 1.43 2.29
C ALA A 192 -22.45 1.55 0.83
N SER A 193 -23.23 0.93 -0.06
CA SER A 193 -23.14 1.11 -1.50
C SER A 193 -24.52 1.43 -2.04
N PHE A 194 -24.64 2.47 -2.86
CA PHE A 194 -25.93 2.94 -3.38
C PHE A 194 -26.01 2.81 -4.89
N PRO A 195 -27.13 2.29 -5.43
CA PRO A 195 -27.34 2.29 -6.87
C PRO A 195 -27.43 3.73 -7.41
N THR A 196 -27.10 3.89 -8.68
CA THR A 196 -27.25 5.15 -9.40
C THR A 196 -28.43 5.07 -10.36
N HIS A 197 -28.94 6.22 -10.83
CA HIS A 197 -29.88 6.26 -11.94
C HIS A 197 -29.18 6.16 -13.30
N LEU A 198 -27.85 6.14 -13.31
CA LEU A 198 -27.01 6.22 -14.51
C LEU A 198 -26.62 4.83 -15.01
N SER A 199 -26.45 3.85 -14.11
CA SER A 199 -26.11 2.47 -14.43
C SER A 199 -26.44 1.52 -13.28
N ASP A 200 -26.36 0.21 -13.53
CA ASP A 200 -26.51 -0.84 -12.51
C ASP A 200 -25.35 -0.88 -11.50
N ILE A 201 -24.32 -0.05 -11.68
CA ILE A 201 -23.14 0.02 -10.83
C ILE A 201 -23.44 0.93 -9.65
N SER A 202 -23.16 0.42 -8.45
CA SER A 202 -23.36 1.12 -7.20
C SER A 202 -22.12 1.91 -6.77
N ARG A 203 -22.35 3.06 -6.14
CA ARG A 203 -21.31 3.93 -5.60
C ARG A 203 -21.08 3.64 -4.12
N PRO A 204 -19.85 3.35 -3.68
CA PRO A 204 -19.56 3.20 -2.27
C PRO A 204 -19.61 4.56 -1.55
N MET A 205 -20.16 4.54 -0.34
CA MET A 205 -20.14 5.64 0.61
C MET A 205 -19.12 5.35 1.70
N TYR A 206 -18.29 6.34 2.01
CA TYR A 206 -17.24 6.26 3.01
C TYR A 206 -17.43 7.32 4.10
N PHE A 207 -17.14 6.95 5.34
CA PHE A 207 -16.79 7.90 6.38
C PHE A 207 -15.28 8.00 6.46
N VAL A 208 -14.76 9.23 6.51
CA VAL A 208 -13.33 9.55 6.49
C VAL A 208 -13.00 10.53 7.60
N SER A 209 -11.88 10.32 8.29
CA SER A 209 -11.40 11.22 9.34
C SER A 209 -9.90 11.08 9.56
N ASN A 210 -9.24 12.15 10.01
CA ASN A 210 -7.88 12.07 10.53
C ASN A 210 -7.79 12.07 12.06
N SER A 211 -8.92 12.15 12.77
CA SER A 211 -8.96 12.26 14.24
C SER A 211 -10.04 11.46 14.95
N TYR A 212 -11.01 10.88 14.24
CA TYR A 212 -12.14 10.11 14.79
C TYR A 212 -12.27 8.73 14.17
N VAL A 213 -12.58 7.73 15.00
CA VAL A 213 -13.17 6.48 14.55
C VAL A 213 -14.66 6.72 14.39
N ALA A 214 -15.20 6.51 13.19
CA ALA A 214 -16.62 6.71 12.86
C ALA A 214 -17.24 5.40 12.36
N LEU A 215 -17.85 4.64 13.27
CA LEU A 215 -18.43 3.32 13.06
C LEU A 215 -19.87 3.29 13.58
N SER A 216 -20.84 3.66 12.73
CA SER A 216 -22.27 3.68 13.07
C SER A 216 -22.58 4.45 14.37
N ASP A 217 -22.89 3.75 15.46
CA ASP A 217 -23.19 4.35 16.77
C ASP A 217 -21.93 4.70 17.59
N PHE A 218 -20.75 4.25 17.16
CA PHE A 218 -19.47 4.54 17.79
C PHE A 218 -18.72 5.63 17.01
N CYS A 219 -18.77 6.86 17.52
CA CYS A 219 -17.99 7.98 16.99
C CYS A 219 -17.13 8.59 18.09
N GLN A 220 -15.84 8.30 18.14
CA GLN A 220 -14.94 8.76 19.21
C GLN A 220 -13.59 9.21 18.66
N PRO A 221 -12.92 10.19 19.29
CA PRO A 221 -11.59 10.60 18.87
C PRO A 221 -10.58 9.49 19.14
N PHE A 222 -9.53 9.41 18.32
CA PHE A 222 -8.34 8.60 18.60
C PHE A 222 -7.12 9.51 18.72
N LEU A 223 -6.16 9.08 19.54
CA LEU A 223 -4.91 9.82 19.77
C LEU A 223 -3.80 9.35 18.85
N GLN A 224 -3.78 8.05 18.57
CA GLN A 224 -2.74 7.40 17.77
C GLN A 224 -3.38 6.35 16.86
N TRP A 225 -2.76 6.11 15.72
CA TRP A 225 -3.15 5.05 14.81
C TRP A 225 -1.91 4.43 14.17
N TYR A 226 -2.05 3.17 13.76
CA TYR A 226 -1.00 2.42 13.08
C TYR A 226 -1.62 1.54 11.98
N ASP A 227 -0.89 1.39 10.87
CA ASP A 227 -1.16 0.43 9.79
C ASP A 227 -0.46 -0.93 10.02
N ASN A 228 0.23 -1.07 11.15
CA ASN A 228 0.93 -2.26 11.58
C ASN A 228 0.64 -2.54 13.07
N PRO A 229 0.56 -3.81 13.50
CA PRO A 229 0.18 -4.18 14.87
C PRO A 229 1.21 -3.77 15.93
N TYR A 230 2.47 -3.55 15.55
CA TYR A 230 3.56 -3.15 16.44
C TYR A 230 4.66 -2.44 15.64
N SER A 231 5.62 -1.83 16.34
CA SER A 231 6.71 -0.99 15.79
C SER A 231 7.75 -1.73 14.90
N ALA A 232 7.34 -2.72 14.12
CA ALA A 232 8.23 -3.40 13.19
C ALA A 232 8.21 -2.67 11.84
N ASP A 233 9.40 -2.45 11.27
CA ASP A 233 9.64 -1.85 9.95
C ASP A 233 9.14 -2.73 8.77
N ARG A 234 8.09 -3.54 8.97
CA ARG A 234 7.63 -4.52 7.98
C ARG A 234 6.13 -4.44 7.79
N ASN A 235 5.76 -4.34 6.52
CA ASN A 235 4.39 -4.43 6.06
C ASN A 235 3.88 -5.89 6.07
N ILE A 236 3.80 -6.50 7.26
CA ILE A 236 3.50 -7.94 7.45
C ILE A 236 2.13 -8.32 6.86
N HIS A 237 1.18 -7.40 6.95
CA HIS A 237 -0.20 -7.59 6.48
C HIS A 237 -0.53 -6.74 5.24
N LYS A 238 0.47 -6.25 4.50
CA LYS A 238 0.28 -5.51 3.25
C LYS A 238 -0.65 -4.29 3.39
N GLY A 239 -0.64 -3.62 4.54
CA GLY A 239 -1.48 -2.46 4.86
C GLY A 239 -2.97 -2.78 5.03
N SER A 240 -3.34 -4.06 5.13
CA SER A 240 -4.75 -4.49 5.24
C SER A 240 -5.34 -4.34 6.64
N ARG A 241 -4.54 -3.95 7.65
CA ARG A 241 -4.99 -3.86 9.05
C ARG A 241 -4.69 -2.47 9.59
N ARG A 242 -5.66 -1.85 10.24
CA ARG A 242 -5.51 -0.56 10.92
C ARG A 242 -5.92 -0.67 12.37
N TYR A 243 -5.16 0.00 13.23
CA TYR A 243 -5.32 -0.01 14.67
C TYR A 243 -5.42 1.44 15.15
N TYR A 244 -6.45 1.77 15.91
CA TYR A 244 -6.70 3.11 16.46
C TYR A 244 -6.76 3.04 17.97
N PHE A 245 -6.09 3.98 18.63
CA PHE A 245 -5.89 3.98 20.08
C PHE A 245 -6.38 5.30 20.67
N SER A 246 -7.18 5.20 21.73
CA SER A 246 -7.50 6.31 22.64
C SER A 246 -7.09 5.92 24.07
N ASP A 247 -7.39 6.75 25.07
CA ASP A 247 -7.14 6.38 26.47
C ASP A 247 -8.09 5.28 26.97
N GLU A 248 -9.25 5.10 26.33
CA GLU A 248 -10.32 4.20 26.82
C GLU A 248 -10.56 2.98 25.91
N TYR A 249 -10.20 3.06 24.63
CA TYR A 249 -10.51 2.02 23.65
C TYR A 249 -9.37 1.75 22.67
N VAL A 250 -9.41 0.54 22.09
CA VAL A 250 -8.67 0.14 20.90
C VAL A 250 -9.67 -0.28 19.83
N CYS A 251 -9.53 0.25 18.62
CA CYS A 251 -10.30 -0.15 17.45
C CYS A 251 -9.38 -0.85 16.45
N LYS A 252 -9.80 -2.03 15.97
CA LYS A 252 -9.15 -2.79 14.90
C LYS A 252 -10.06 -2.77 13.67
N ILE A 253 -9.51 -2.48 12.50
CA ILE A 253 -10.20 -2.58 11.21
C ILE A 253 -9.36 -3.42 10.27
N PHE A 254 -9.89 -4.56 9.83
CA PHE A 254 -9.20 -5.51 8.95
C PHE A 254 -9.92 -5.57 7.60
N GLN A 255 -9.21 -5.19 6.54
CA GLN A 255 -9.67 -5.25 5.16
C GLN A 255 -9.67 -6.70 4.66
N HIS A 256 -10.73 -7.09 3.94
CA HIS A 256 -10.83 -8.36 3.21
C HIS A 256 -10.28 -8.25 1.79
N LYS A 257 -10.22 -7.02 1.25
CA LYS A 257 -9.69 -6.70 -0.08
C LYS A 257 -8.78 -5.48 0.01
N SER A 258 -7.56 -5.55 -0.53
CA SER A 258 -6.66 -4.38 -0.62
C SER A 258 -6.99 -3.49 -1.81
N VAL A 259 -6.74 -2.19 -1.67
CA VAL A 259 -6.82 -1.17 -2.74
C VAL A 259 -6.00 -1.57 -3.98
N ASN A 260 -4.79 -2.12 -3.80
CA ASN A 260 -3.87 -2.41 -4.89
C ASN A 260 -3.84 -3.89 -5.33
N GLY A 261 -4.84 -4.69 -4.94
CA GLY A 261 -4.90 -6.13 -5.23
C GLY A 261 -3.75 -6.98 -4.63
N GLN A 262 -2.97 -6.44 -3.68
CA GLN A 262 -1.86 -7.15 -3.03
C GLN A 262 -2.32 -8.26 -2.07
N LEU A 263 -3.51 -8.10 -1.47
CA LEU A 263 -4.09 -9.07 -0.56
C LEU A 263 -4.77 -10.20 -1.34
N THR A 264 -4.34 -11.43 -1.09
CA THR A 264 -4.96 -12.63 -1.67
C THR A 264 -6.29 -12.95 -0.97
N GLU A 265 -7.18 -13.66 -1.67
CA GLU A 265 -8.49 -14.09 -1.11
C GLU A 265 -8.33 -14.84 0.22
N VAL A 266 -7.33 -15.73 0.31
CA VAL A 266 -7.03 -16.49 1.54
C VAL A 266 -6.58 -15.58 2.69
N GLU A 267 -5.83 -14.51 2.42
CA GLU A 267 -5.42 -13.55 3.44
C GLU A 267 -6.62 -12.70 3.90
N GLY A 268 -7.52 -12.33 2.98
CA GLY A 268 -8.77 -11.65 3.30
C GLY A 268 -9.71 -12.49 4.16
N GLU A 269 -9.91 -13.77 3.81
CA GLU A 269 -10.69 -14.73 4.61
C GLU A 269 -10.09 -14.93 6.00
N ARG A 270 -8.75 -14.97 6.09
CA ARG A 270 -8.06 -15.07 7.39
C ARG A 270 -8.30 -13.83 8.25
N ASN A 271 -8.23 -12.63 7.68
CA ASN A 271 -8.53 -11.38 8.38
C ASN A 271 -9.94 -11.39 8.96
N ALA A 272 -10.93 -11.79 8.16
CA ALA A 272 -12.33 -11.92 8.61
C ALA A 272 -12.48 -12.95 9.74
N ALA A 273 -11.92 -14.15 9.56
CA ALA A 273 -12.01 -15.23 10.54
C ALA A 273 -11.34 -14.88 11.88
N GLU A 274 -10.19 -14.20 11.84
CA GLU A 274 -9.43 -13.79 13.02
C GLU A 274 -10.20 -12.77 13.87
N LEU A 275 -10.72 -11.71 13.25
CA LEU A 275 -11.45 -10.67 13.98
C LEU A 275 -12.80 -11.16 14.49
N LYS A 276 -13.45 -12.06 13.75
CA LYS A 276 -14.67 -12.74 14.19
C LYS A 276 -14.41 -13.64 15.40
N ALA A 277 -13.35 -14.44 15.38
CA ALA A 277 -12.98 -15.28 16.51
C ALA A 277 -12.67 -14.45 17.77
N GLU A 278 -12.01 -13.30 17.60
CA GLU A 278 -11.76 -12.36 18.68
C GLU A 278 -13.05 -11.80 19.28
N ALA A 279 -14.00 -11.35 18.45
CA ALA A 279 -15.31 -10.87 18.90
C ALA A 279 -16.12 -11.95 19.64
N GLU A 280 -16.15 -13.17 19.08
CA GLU A 280 -16.82 -14.32 19.70
C GLU A 280 -16.20 -14.67 21.06
N PHE A 281 -14.87 -14.66 21.16
CA PHE A 281 -14.18 -14.91 22.42
C PHE A 281 -14.49 -13.83 23.46
N LEU A 282 -14.41 -12.55 23.10
CA LEU A 282 -14.65 -11.42 24.01
C LEU A 282 -16.11 -11.32 24.47
N SER A 283 -17.07 -11.76 23.64
CA SER A 283 -18.49 -11.72 23.99
C SER A 283 -18.92 -12.80 24.98
N CYS A 284 -18.20 -13.94 25.03
CA CYS A 284 -18.63 -15.13 25.76
C CYS A 284 -17.71 -15.51 26.93
N SER A 285 -16.54 -14.90 27.05
CA SER A 285 -15.52 -15.34 28.01
C SER A 285 -15.53 -14.51 29.29
N SER A 286 -15.99 -15.11 30.38
CA SER A 286 -15.59 -14.72 31.73
C SER A 286 -14.82 -15.90 32.31
N LEU A 287 -13.50 -15.84 32.22
CA LEU A 287 -12.61 -16.88 32.75
C LEU A 287 -12.03 -16.42 34.09
N PRO A 288 -11.97 -17.30 35.10
CA PRO A 288 -11.22 -17.02 36.32
C PRO A 288 -9.76 -16.70 35.95
N ASN A 289 -9.13 -15.77 36.68
CA ASN A 289 -7.71 -15.41 36.51
C ASN A 289 -7.31 -14.82 35.14
N MET A 290 -8.26 -14.47 34.28
CA MET A 290 -8.00 -13.83 33.00
C MET A 290 -8.89 -12.59 32.84
N THR A 291 -8.26 -11.42 32.80
CA THR A 291 -8.97 -10.16 32.57
C THR A 291 -9.07 -9.94 31.06
N THR A 292 -10.28 -10.06 30.52
CA THR A 292 -10.58 -9.76 29.11
C THR A 292 -11.16 -8.36 28.98
N PRO A 293 -10.76 -7.56 27.96
CA PRO A 293 -11.29 -6.23 27.74
C PRO A 293 -12.78 -6.31 27.40
N LYS A 294 -13.55 -5.30 27.83
CA LYS A 294 -14.95 -5.20 27.43
C LYS A 294 -15.04 -4.94 25.91
N LEU A 295 -15.85 -5.76 25.23
CA LEU A 295 -16.24 -5.51 23.84
C LEU A 295 -17.27 -4.37 23.76
N PHE A 296 -16.98 -3.32 22.99
CA PHE A 296 -17.90 -2.22 22.74
C PHE A 296 -18.72 -2.41 21.46
N LEU A 297 -18.06 -2.81 20.37
CA LEU A 297 -18.67 -2.98 19.05
C LEU A 297 -17.90 -4.04 18.25
N SER A 298 -18.59 -4.84 17.45
CA SER A 298 -17.99 -5.73 16.45
C SER A 298 -18.96 -5.91 15.29
N ASP A 299 -18.50 -5.78 14.06
CA ASP A 299 -19.33 -6.04 12.88
C ASP A 299 -18.46 -6.30 11.62
N GLU A 300 -19.09 -6.72 10.53
CA GLU A 300 -18.44 -7.00 9.25
C GLU A 300 -19.29 -6.61 8.04
N ASN A 301 -18.64 -6.29 6.92
CA ASN A 301 -19.27 -6.12 5.61
C ASN A 301 -18.48 -6.89 4.54
N GLU A 302 -18.77 -6.67 3.26
CA GLU A 302 -18.10 -7.38 2.15
C GLU A 302 -16.63 -6.98 1.92
N VAL A 303 -16.19 -5.86 2.48
CA VAL A 303 -14.86 -5.29 2.24
C VAL A 303 -13.97 -5.29 3.48
N GLU A 304 -14.53 -5.27 4.68
CA GLU A 304 -13.81 -5.18 5.94
C GLU A 304 -14.60 -5.72 7.15
N SER A 305 -13.87 -6.04 8.22
CA SER A 305 -14.41 -6.32 9.56
C SER A 305 -13.80 -5.33 10.55
N TRP A 306 -14.56 -4.96 11.59
CA TRP A 306 -14.07 -4.08 12.65
C TRP A 306 -14.47 -4.53 14.05
N LEU A 307 -13.64 -4.15 15.02
CA LEU A 307 -13.77 -4.49 16.42
C LEU A 307 -13.35 -3.28 17.27
N VAL A 308 -14.17 -2.89 18.23
CA VAL A 308 -13.84 -1.87 19.22
C VAL A 308 -13.95 -2.47 20.61
N MET A 309 -12.87 -2.40 21.38
CA MET A 309 -12.77 -2.95 22.72
C MET A 309 -12.10 -1.98 23.69
N GLU A 310 -12.29 -2.22 24.98
CA GLU A 310 -11.60 -1.51 26.06
C GLU A 310 -10.07 -1.58 25.88
N ARG A 311 -9.39 -0.47 26.14
CA ARG A 311 -7.93 -0.43 26.16
C ARG A 311 -7.43 -0.95 27.50
N LEU A 312 -6.72 -2.08 27.47
CA LEU A 312 -6.01 -2.56 28.66
C LEU A 312 -4.82 -1.63 29.00
N PRO A 313 -4.59 -1.31 30.28
CA PRO A 313 -3.47 -0.49 30.69
C PRO A 313 -2.13 -1.23 30.53
N GLY A 314 -1.06 -0.48 30.31
CA GLY A 314 0.30 -1.00 30.28
C GLY A 314 1.02 -0.88 28.94
N ASN A 315 2.17 -1.55 28.86
CA ASN A 315 3.01 -1.65 27.68
C ASN A 315 3.22 -3.10 27.28
N LEU A 316 3.48 -3.32 25.99
CA LEU A 316 3.81 -4.65 25.47
C LEU A 316 5.09 -5.17 26.13
N LEU A 317 5.14 -6.47 26.43
CA LEU A 317 6.33 -7.12 26.97
C LEU A 317 7.54 -6.89 26.07
N MET A 318 7.37 -6.92 24.75
CA MET A 318 8.42 -6.62 23.77
C MET A 318 9.03 -5.23 23.99
N GLU A 319 8.22 -4.20 24.27
CA GLU A 319 8.70 -2.85 24.52
C GLU A 319 9.45 -2.76 25.85
N ARG A 320 8.92 -3.38 26.92
CA ARG A 320 9.60 -3.42 28.23
C ARG A 320 10.96 -4.12 28.15
N LEU A 321 11.03 -5.24 27.42
CA LEU A 321 12.29 -5.95 27.14
C LEU A 321 13.25 -5.11 26.29
N LYS A 322 12.74 -4.34 25.32
CA LYS A 322 13.54 -3.40 24.50
C LYS A 322 14.13 -2.27 25.34
N ASN A 323 13.34 -1.72 26.26
CA ASN A 323 13.74 -0.64 27.17
C ASN A 323 14.56 -1.12 28.36
N ARG A 324 14.72 -2.44 28.55
CA ARG A 324 15.40 -3.06 29.70
C ARG A 324 14.77 -2.66 31.03
N GLU A 325 13.44 -2.59 31.05
CA GLU A 325 12.67 -2.35 32.27
C GLU A 325 12.75 -3.56 33.20
N ILE A 326 12.58 -3.31 34.50
CA ILE A 326 12.62 -4.38 35.52
C ILE A 326 11.30 -5.14 35.48
N ILE A 327 11.38 -6.45 35.27
CA ILE A 327 10.24 -7.37 35.26
C ILE A 327 10.43 -8.36 36.41
N ASP A 328 9.40 -8.50 37.25
CA ASP A 328 9.34 -9.59 38.22
C ASP A 328 8.94 -10.89 37.50
N TYR A 329 9.95 -11.68 37.15
CA TYR A 329 9.76 -12.93 36.42
C TYR A 329 8.89 -13.94 37.18
N GLU A 330 8.94 -13.96 38.52
CA GLU A 330 8.16 -14.91 39.31
C GLU A 330 6.67 -14.60 39.18
N SER A 331 6.32 -13.33 39.43
CA SER A 331 4.95 -12.84 39.26
C SER A 331 4.48 -12.99 37.81
N PHE A 332 5.34 -12.62 36.84
CA PHE A 332 5.02 -12.69 35.42
C PHE A 332 4.65 -14.11 34.97
N PHE A 333 5.51 -15.09 35.24
CA PHE A 333 5.27 -16.47 34.80
C PHE A 333 4.10 -17.10 35.55
N SER A 334 3.90 -16.78 36.83
CA SER A 334 2.72 -17.25 37.57
C SER A 334 1.41 -16.75 36.95
N GLN A 335 1.33 -15.46 36.58
CA GLN A 335 0.12 -14.88 35.99
C GLN A 335 -0.17 -15.39 34.58
N ILE A 336 0.86 -15.47 33.71
CA ILE A 336 0.66 -15.92 32.32
C ILE A 336 0.31 -17.42 32.25
N LEU A 337 0.95 -18.26 33.09
CA LEU A 337 0.65 -19.70 33.13
C LEU A 337 -0.76 -19.95 33.63
N LYS A 338 -1.24 -19.20 34.64
CA LYS A 338 -2.64 -19.29 35.10
C LYS A 338 -3.62 -19.01 33.95
N GLN A 339 -3.42 -17.95 33.17
CA GLN A 339 -4.28 -17.66 32.02
C GLN A 339 -4.25 -18.79 30.97
N LEU A 340 -3.07 -19.32 30.64
CA LEU A 340 -2.94 -20.43 29.69
C LEU A 340 -3.57 -21.74 30.19
N VAL A 341 -3.52 -21.99 31.51
CA VAL A 341 -4.21 -23.13 32.15
C VAL A 341 -5.72 -22.98 32.06
N GLU A 342 -6.25 -21.77 32.27
CA GLU A 342 -7.69 -21.51 32.20
C GLU A 342 -8.23 -21.72 30.78
N LEU A 343 -7.47 -21.29 29.76
CA LEU A 343 -7.77 -21.63 28.37
C LEU A 343 -7.73 -23.15 28.15
N GLU A 344 -6.68 -23.83 28.62
CA GLU A 344 -6.52 -25.28 28.46
C GLU A 344 -7.67 -26.07 29.13
N ASN A 345 -8.15 -25.62 30.29
CA ASN A 345 -9.24 -26.26 31.03
C ASN A 345 -10.56 -26.28 30.24
N ILE A 346 -10.80 -25.27 29.41
CA ILE A 346 -11.97 -25.21 28.52
C ILE A 346 -11.68 -25.75 27.11
N GLY A 347 -10.49 -26.32 26.89
CA GLY A 347 -10.08 -26.91 25.62
C GLY A 347 -9.67 -25.89 24.55
N LEU A 348 -9.34 -24.67 24.94
CA LEU A 348 -8.82 -23.61 24.07
C LEU A 348 -7.32 -23.41 24.29
N TYR A 349 -6.65 -22.90 23.27
CA TYR A 349 -5.22 -22.62 23.27
C TYR A 349 -4.97 -21.35 22.48
N HIS A 350 -4.04 -20.52 22.97
CA HIS A 350 -3.52 -19.40 22.23
C HIS A 350 -2.37 -19.86 21.33
N ASP A 351 -2.47 -19.63 20.02
CA ASP A 351 -1.51 -20.17 19.05
C ASP A 351 -0.33 -19.23 18.74
N ASP A 352 -0.39 -17.96 19.18
CA ASP A 352 0.71 -16.99 19.06
C ASP A 352 1.14 -16.35 20.40
N VAL A 353 1.45 -17.16 21.41
CA VAL A 353 1.96 -16.65 22.71
C VAL A 353 3.38 -16.11 22.53
N ARG A 354 3.52 -14.78 22.46
CA ARG A 354 4.75 -14.04 22.10
C ARG A 354 4.88 -12.75 22.90
N SER A 355 6.06 -12.14 22.88
CA SER A 355 6.32 -10.89 23.59
C SER A 355 5.51 -9.68 23.07
N TRP A 356 5.02 -9.73 21.83
CA TRP A 356 4.11 -8.73 21.27
C TRP A 356 2.62 -8.98 21.58
N ASN A 357 2.24 -10.16 22.09
CA ASN A 357 0.87 -10.51 22.47
C ASN A 357 0.68 -10.61 23.99
N ILE A 358 1.58 -9.99 24.76
CA ILE A 358 1.51 -9.92 26.22
C ILE A 358 1.65 -8.47 26.65
N MET A 359 0.67 -7.99 27.42
CA MET A 359 0.63 -6.65 28.00
C MET A 359 1.01 -6.71 29.49
N ILE A 360 1.82 -5.77 29.95
CA ILE A 360 2.18 -5.61 31.36
C ILE A 360 1.80 -4.20 31.80
N SER A 361 0.91 -4.11 32.77
CA SER A 361 0.50 -2.84 33.40
C SER A 361 1.52 -2.35 34.43
N ASP A 362 1.38 -1.09 34.86
CA ASP A 362 2.30 -0.48 35.83
C ASP A 362 2.21 -1.12 37.23
N ASP A 363 1.06 -1.70 37.57
CA ASP A 363 0.86 -2.53 38.77
C ASP A 363 1.28 -4.00 38.57
N GLN A 364 2.04 -4.30 37.51
CA GLN A 364 2.59 -5.62 37.19
C GLN A 364 1.53 -6.70 36.95
N GLN A 365 0.31 -6.31 36.53
CA GLN A 365 -0.67 -7.26 35.99
C GLN A 365 -0.26 -7.65 34.57
N VAL A 366 -0.29 -8.93 34.29
CA VAL A 366 0.06 -9.49 32.99
C VAL A 366 -1.20 -9.96 32.31
N ASN A 367 -1.46 -9.53 31.07
CA ASN A 367 -2.62 -9.94 30.31
C ASN A 367 -2.22 -10.42 28.92
N LEU A 368 -2.77 -11.56 28.49
CA LEU A 368 -2.76 -11.93 27.07
C LEU A 368 -3.64 -10.96 26.28
N ILE A 369 -3.17 -10.58 25.09
CA ILE A 369 -3.94 -9.83 24.09
C ILE A 369 -3.98 -10.63 22.79
N ASP A 370 -4.66 -10.10 21.78
CA ASP A 370 -4.82 -10.73 20.46
C ASP A 370 -5.62 -12.04 20.50
N TYR A 371 -6.86 -11.96 21.00
CA TYR A 371 -7.69 -13.15 21.23
C TYR A 371 -8.17 -13.83 19.94
N GLY A 372 -7.96 -13.22 18.76
CA GLY A 372 -8.17 -13.87 17.47
C GLY A 372 -7.24 -15.07 17.23
N SER A 373 -6.13 -15.13 17.98
CA SER A 373 -5.18 -16.25 18.00
C SER A 373 -5.61 -17.40 18.93
N ILE A 374 -6.80 -17.34 19.54
CA ILE A 374 -7.34 -18.40 20.40
C ILE A 374 -8.19 -19.37 19.58
N SER A 375 -7.88 -20.66 19.68
CA SER A 375 -8.67 -21.71 19.04
C SER A 375 -8.64 -23.02 19.82
N ASN A 376 -9.42 -24.01 19.38
CA ASN A 376 -9.34 -25.37 19.94
C ASN A 376 -8.12 -26.17 19.40
N ALA A 377 -7.31 -25.57 18.52
CA ALA A 377 -6.16 -26.24 17.95
C ALA A 377 -4.97 -26.14 18.92
N LYS A 378 -4.52 -27.30 19.43
CA LYS A 378 -3.31 -27.41 20.24
C LYS A 378 -2.03 -27.33 19.38
N LYS A 379 -1.92 -26.29 18.54
CA LYS A 379 -0.76 -26.01 17.67
C LYS A 379 -0.43 -24.52 17.72
N ASP A 380 0.81 -24.19 17.38
CA ASP A 380 1.24 -22.81 17.18
C ASP A 380 0.99 -22.36 15.72
N CYS A 381 0.75 -21.08 15.50
CA CYS A 381 0.47 -20.51 14.17
C CYS A 381 1.70 -20.51 13.26
N ALA A 382 2.90 -20.51 13.84
CA ALA A 382 4.19 -20.46 13.17
C ALA A 382 5.11 -21.59 13.65
N TRP A 383 6.35 -21.60 13.18
CA TRP A 383 7.38 -22.47 13.76
C TRP A 383 7.55 -22.15 15.26
N PRO A 384 7.65 -23.16 16.16
CA PRO A 384 7.88 -24.59 15.93
C PRO A 384 6.62 -25.46 15.70
N GLY A 385 5.43 -24.86 15.65
CA GLY A 385 4.15 -25.55 15.46
C GLY A 385 3.60 -26.22 16.72
N ASN A 386 4.41 -26.42 17.76
CA ASN A 386 3.97 -26.88 19.07
C ASN A 386 3.98 -25.74 20.09
N ILE A 387 2.84 -25.50 20.75
CA ILE A 387 2.65 -24.38 21.68
C ILE A 387 3.57 -24.42 22.92
N PHE A 388 4.01 -25.60 23.36
CA PHE A 388 4.90 -25.70 24.53
C PHE A 388 6.34 -25.39 24.15
N GLN A 389 6.80 -25.91 23.01
CA GLN A 389 8.11 -25.53 22.47
C GLN A 389 8.17 -24.04 22.15
N SER A 390 7.06 -23.50 21.65
CA SER A 390 6.86 -22.08 21.46
C SER A 390 6.95 -21.29 22.76
N PHE A 391 6.33 -21.78 23.84
CA PHE A 391 6.46 -21.16 25.16
C PHE A 391 7.91 -21.19 25.68
N PHE A 392 8.68 -22.25 25.41
CA PHE A 392 10.10 -22.32 25.78
C PHE A 392 10.92 -21.22 25.10
N ILE A 393 10.60 -20.93 23.84
CA ILE A 393 11.25 -19.84 23.12
C ILE A 393 10.90 -18.49 23.76
N LEU A 394 9.66 -18.28 24.20
CA LEU A 394 9.28 -17.05 24.92
C LEU A 394 10.08 -16.89 26.22
N VAL A 395 10.23 -17.96 27.01
CA VAL A 395 11.04 -17.94 28.24
C VAL A 395 12.49 -17.55 27.90
N ASN A 396 13.08 -18.15 26.86
CA ASN A 396 14.41 -17.79 26.40
C ASN A 396 14.51 -16.34 25.91
N GLU A 397 13.53 -15.84 25.18
CA GLU A 397 13.48 -14.44 24.71
C GLU A 397 13.50 -13.44 25.87
N ILE A 398 12.81 -13.75 26.96
CA ILE A 398 12.75 -12.91 28.17
C ILE A 398 14.12 -12.86 28.87
N PHE A 399 14.78 -14.00 29.04
CA PHE A 399 16.06 -14.07 29.76
C PHE A 399 17.29 -13.73 28.89
N LEU A 400 17.18 -13.85 27.56
CA LEU A 400 18.25 -13.63 26.60
C LEU A 400 17.88 -12.56 25.57
N PRO A 401 17.53 -11.32 25.99
CA PRO A 401 16.96 -10.30 25.11
C PRO A 401 17.91 -9.88 23.98
N GLU A 402 19.23 -9.90 24.21
CA GLU A 402 20.21 -9.53 23.18
C GLU A 402 20.23 -10.53 22.01
N GLN A 403 19.99 -11.83 22.27
CA GLN A 403 19.90 -12.87 21.23
C GLN A 403 18.52 -12.87 20.56
N ALA A 404 17.48 -12.40 21.25
CA ALA A 404 16.14 -12.25 20.70
C ALA A 404 16.02 -11.04 19.74
N ARG A 405 16.74 -9.94 20.01
CA ARG A 405 16.76 -8.71 19.20
C ARG A 405 17.37 -8.93 17.80
N THR A 406 18.22 -9.95 17.63
CA THR A 406 19.02 -10.12 16.42
C THR A 406 18.37 -10.97 15.34
N ALA A 407 17.22 -11.62 15.56
CA ALA A 407 16.69 -12.60 14.60
C ALA A 407 15.63 -12.02 13.61
N PHE A 408 15.68 -12.44 12.33
CA PHE A 408 14.74 -12.07 11.25
C PHE A 408 13.43 -12.87 11.29
N ILE A 409 13.54 -14.10 11.82
CA ILE A 409 12.50 -15.06 12.22
C ILE A 409 12.63 -15.18 13.73
N ARG A 410 11.59 -15.65 14.43
CA ARG A 410 11.70 -16.02 15.84
C ARG A 410 12.99 -16.83 16.11
N PRO A 411 13.84 -16.44 17.08
CA PRO A 411 15.12 -17.08 17.30
C PRO A 411 14.94 -18.56 17.64
N VAL A 412 15.81 -19.42 17.09
CA VAL A 412 15.80 -20.86 17.39
C VAL A 412 16.43 -21.09 18.76
N MET A 413 15.68 -20.80 19.82
CA MET A 413 16.09 -20.93 21.23
C MET A 413 15.03 -21.71 22.01
N ILE A 414 14.97 -23.02 21.80
CA ILE A 414 14.07 -23.93 22.51
C ILE A 414 14.73 -24.48 23.78
N SER A 415 16.06 -24.68 23.80
CA SER A 415 16.69 -25.35 24.93
C SER A 415 16.68 -24.48 26.20
N PRO A 416 16.49 -25.07 27.39
CA PRO A 416 16.45 -24.32 28.64
C PRO A 416 17.84 -24.12 29.27
N PHE A 417 18.90 -24.64 28.63
CA PHE A 417 20.21 -24.83 29.24
C PHE A 417 21.03 -23.53 29.41
N LYS A 418 20.57 -22.43 28.82
CA LYS A 418 21.14 -21.09 28.99
C LYS A 418 20.37 -20.24 30.01
N LEU A 419 19.26 -20.74 30.54
CA LEU A 419 18.44 -20.03 31.51
C LEU A 419 19.07 -20.04 32.91
N PRO A 420 18.67 -19.11 33.80
CA PRO A 420 19.05 -19.19 35.20
C PRO A 420 18.59 -20.52 35.83
N ARG A 421 19.39 -21.04 36.75
CA ARG A 421 19.28 -22.40 37.31
C ARG A 421 17.85 -22.88 37.60
N LEU A 422 17.04 -22.10 38.33
CA LEU A 422 15.67 -22.51 38.69
C LEU A 422 14.76 -22.67 37.47
N TYR A 423 14.87 -21.77 36.50
CA TYR A 423 14.08 -21.81 35.26
C TYR A 423 14.58 -22.88 34.30
N ALA A 424 15.90 -23.13 34.28
CA ALA A 424 16.49 -24.24 33.56
C ALA A 424 15.98 -25.59 34.10
N ASN A 425 16.00 -25.78 35.42
CA ASN A 425 15.49 -27.00 36.07
C ASN A 425 13.99 -27.21 35.80
N TRP A 426 13.20 -26.13 35.88
CA TRP A 426 11.76 -26.14 35.56
C TRP A 426 11.46 -26.67 34.16
N LEU A 427 12.03 -26.03 33.14
CA LEU A 427 11.77 -26.43 31.75
C LEU A 427 12.41 -27.78 31.42
N TYR A 428 13.54 -28.14 32.06
CA TYR A 428 14.16 -29.45 31.87
C TYR A 428 13.32 -30.58 32.47
N ALA A 429 12.74 -30.37 33.66
CA ALA A 429 11.81 -31.33 34.27
C ALA A 429 10.60 -31.58 33.34
N PHE A 430 10.04 -30.53 32.74
CA PHE A 430 8.98 -30.66 31.73
C PHE A 430 9.46 -31.43 30.49
N TRP A 431 10.66 -31.13 29.98
CA TRP A 431 11.22 -31.81 28.81
C TRP A 431 11.39 -33.33 29.04
N LYS A 432 11.71 -33.76 30.27
CA LYS A 432 11.81 -35.20 30.57
C LYS A 432 10.46 -35.94 30.51
N VAL A 433 9.35 -35.24 30.63
CA VAL A 433 8.01 -35.84 30.59
C VAL A 433 7.66 -36.26 29.14
N PRO A 434 7.03 -37.43 28.92
CA PRO A 434 6.56 -37.83 27.60
C PRO A 434 5.65 -36.77 26.96
N GLN A 435 5.85 -36.51 25.66
CA GLN A 435 5.11 -35.47 24.92
C GLN A 435 3.58 -35.58 25.03
N ALA A 436 3.05 -36.80 25.21
CA ALA A 436 1.60 -37.03 25.34
C ALA A 436 1.00 -36.41 26.62
N GLU A 437 1.81 -36.14 27.63
CA GLU A 437 1.40 -35.59 28.93
C GLU A 437 1.63 -34.06 29.01
N TRP A 438 2.17 -33.46 27.94
CA TRP A 438 2.44 -32.02 27.90
C TRP A 438 1.15 -31.20 27.98
N SER A 439 1.08 -30.36 29.01
CA SER A 439 -0.01 -29.45 29.33
C SER A 439 0.53 -28.17 29.96
N PHE A 440 -0.20 -27.06 29.84
CA PHE A 440 0.11 -25.85 30.58
C PHE A 440 -0.12 -26.05 32.08
N GLY A 441 -1.06 -26.92 32.45
CA GLY A 441 -1.24 -27.37 33.85
C GLY A 441 0.06 -27.95 34.43
N LEU A 442 0.68 -28.89 33.72
CA LEU A 442 1.97 -29.46 34.11
C LEU A 442 3.09 -28.41 34.16
N LEU A 443 3.15 -27.50 33.19
CA LEU A 443 4.13 -26.39 33.22
C LEU A 443 3.95 -25.52 34.46
N ASN A 444 2.71 -25.19 34.80
CA ASN A 444 2.36 -24.39 35.95
C ASN A 444 2.73 -25.10 37.27
N ASP A 445 2.42 -26.38 37.40
CA ASP A 445 2.75 -27.16 38.61
C ASP A 445 4.26 -27.25 38.81
N LEU A 446 5.01 -27.58 37.76
CA LEU A 446 6.48 -27.63 37.80
C LEU A 446 7.10 -26.25 38.05
N PHE A 447 6.45 -25.17 37.61
CA PHE A 447 6.93 -23.80 37.87
C PHE A 447 6.85 -23.45 39.35
N HIS A 448 5.76 -23.85 40.03
CA HIS A 448 5.60 -23.62 41.47
C HIS A 448 6.53 -24.53 42.30
N ASP A 449 6.87 -25.72 41.79
CA ASP A 449 7.79 -26.66 42.46
C ASP A 449 9.27 -26.47 42.07
N LYS A 450 9.62 -25.45 41.28
CA LYS A 450 10.95 -25.29 40.66
C LYS A 450 12.13 -25.27 41.62
N GLU A 451 11.90 -24.90 42.88
CA GLU A 451 12.92 -24.89 43.93
C GLU A 451 13.30 -26.30 44.42
N ASN A 452 12.38 -27.26 44.31
CA ASN A 452 12.59 -28.65 44.74
C ASN A 452 13.00 -29.58 43.59
N LEU A 453 13.04 -29.07 42.36
CA LEU A 453 13.44 -29.85 41.19
C LEU A 453 14.94 -30.17 41.22
N LEU A 454 15.27 -31.37 40.77
CA LEU A 454 16.66 -31.84 40.64
C LEU A 454 17.47 -30.94 39.70
N GLU A 455 18.76 -30.78 40.01
CA GLU A 455 19.65 -29.94 39.23
C GLU A 455 19.92 -30.52 37.83
N PHE A 456 19.82 -29.67 36.82
CA PHE A 456 20.13 -30.03 35.44
C PHE A 456 21.53 -30.63 35.29
N ASP A 457 22.55 -30.05 35.93
CA ASP A 457 23.95 -30.49 35.81
C ASP A 457 24.18 -31.93 36.31
N GLU A 458 23.32 -32.42 37.21
CA GLU A 458 23.37 -33.80 37.72
C GLU A 458 22.68 -34.82 36.80
N LEU A 459 21.77 -34.35 35.94
CA LEU A 459 20.89 -35.19 35.12
C LEU A 459 21.18 -35.11 33.61
N ALA A 460 21.95 -34.10 33.18
CA ALA A 460 22.28 -33.85 31.79
C ALA A 460 23.08 -35.03 31.21
N SER A 461 22.58 -35.61 30.11
CA SER A 461 23.32 -36.59 29.33
C SER A 461 24.15 -35.90 28.24
N GLY A 462 24.97 -36.66 27.50
CA GLY A 462 25.71 -36.11 26.37
C GLY A 462 24.81 -35.50 25.28
N SER A 463 23.54 -35.95 25.17
CA SER A 463 22.60 -35.43 24.18
C SER A 463 22.25 -33.95 24.42
N GLU A 464 22.05 -33.53 25.66
CA GLU A 464 21.73 -32.15 26.03
C GLU A 464 22.89 -31.20 25.67
N SER A 465 24.13 -31.63 25.90
CA SER A 465 25.31 -30.87 25.47
C SER A 465 25.39 -30.73 23.94
N TRP A 466 25.08 -31.78 23.18
CA TRP A 466 25.02 -31.70 21.71
C TRP A 466 23.92 -30.77 21.21
N ILE A 467 22.74 -30.81 21.81
CA ILE A 467 21.62 -29.93 21.44
C ILE A 467 22.00 -28.47 21.69
N THR A 468 22.59 -28.17 22.86
CA THR A 468 23.05 -26.81 23.19
C THR A 468 24.05 -26.28 22.16
N ALA A 469 25.01 -27.11 21.75
CA ALA A 469 26.01 -26.74 20.75
C ALA A 469 25.39 -26.53 19.35
N GLN A 470 24.46 -27.39 18.94
CA GLN A 470 23.77 -27.26 17.66
C GLN A 470 22.88 -26.00 17.61
N GLU A 471 22.16 -25.71 18.69
CA GLU A 471 21.31 -24.53 18.78
C GLU A 471 22.13 -23.24 18.69
N GLN A 472 23.29 -23.17 19.36
CA GLN A 472 24.21 -22.04 19.23
C GLN A 472 24.67 -21.82 17.78
N MET A 473 24.98 -22.90 17.06
CA MET A 473 25.33 -22.82 15.64
C MET A 473 24.16 -22.30 14.79
N MET A 474 22.94 -22.78 15.04
CA MET A 474 21.75 -22.34 14.31
C MET A 474 21.44 -20.86 14.53
N VAL A 475 21.53 -20.38 15.78
CA VAL A 475 21.35 -18.95 16.09
C VAL A 475 22.40 -18.11 15.34
N PHE A 476 23.67 -18.54 15.35
CA PHE A 476 24.74 -17.86 14.61
C PHE A 476 24.51 -17.84 13.09
N GLU A 477 23.99 -18.92 12.50
CA GLU A 477 23.61 -18.96 11.08
C GLU A 477 22.45 -18.01 10.77
N GLN A 478 21.43 -17.93 11.64
CA GLN A 478 20.33 -16.99 11.49
C GLN A 478 20.79 -15.53 11.52
N GLU A 479 21.73 -15.18 12.40
CA GLU A 479 22.30 -13.83 12.47
C GLU A 479 23.03 -13.46 11.16
N LYS A 480 23.80 -14.38 10.59
CA LYS A 480 24.47 -14.16 9.29
C LYS A 480 23.48 -14.01 8.14
N LEU A 481 22.45 -14.85 8.10
CA LEU A 481 21.42 -14.75 7.06
C LEU A 481 20.72 -13.40 7.11
N LYS A 482 20.41 -12.87 8.29
CA LYS A 482 19.85 -11.53 8.45
C LYS A 482 20.77 -10.43 7.93
N GLU A 483 22.09 -10.52 8.17
CA GLU A 483 23.03 -9.54 7.65
C GLU A 483 23.04 -9.53 6.11
N VAL A 484 23.01 -10.71 5.49
CA VAL A 484 22.93 -10.85 4.03
C VAL A 484 21.61 -10.29 3.50
N GLU A 485 20.49 -10.60 4.15
CA GLU A 485 19.17 -10.13 3.72
C GLU A 485 18.99 -8.62 3.92
N SER A 486 19.52 -8.04 5.00
CA SER A 486 19.53 -6.59 5.19
C SER A 486 20.31 -5.89 4.07
N LYS A 487 21.47 -6.45 3.67
CA LYS A 487 22.22 -5.95 2.51
C LYS A 487 21.44 -6.09 1.21
N LEU A 488 20.72 -7.20 1.03
CA LEU A 488 19.86 -7.42 -0.14
C LEU A 488 18.71 -6.41 -0.19
N ASN A 489 18.01 -6.18 0.92
CA ASN A 489 16.92 -5.20 1.01
C ASN A 489 17.41 -3.78 0.77
N ASN A 490 18.58 -3.41 1.29
CA ASN A 490 19.21 -2.12 0.99
C ASN A 490 19.52 -1.98 -0.51
N LEU A 491 19.99 -3.06 -1.16
CA LEU A 491 20.25 -3.07 -2.59
C LEU A 491 18.95 -2.96 -3.41
N ILE A 492 17.90 -3.69 -3.02
CA ILE A 492 16.57 -3.60 -3.64
C ILE A 492 16.04 -2.17 -3.53
N ASN A 493 16.06 -1.58 -2.32
CA ASN A 493 15.62 -0.20 -2.11
C ASN A 493 16.42 0.80 -2.94
N ALA A 494 17.73 0.61 -3.08
CA ALA A 494 18.57 1.44 -3.94
C ALA A 494 18.19 1.32 -5.42
N VAL A 495 17.88 0.11 -5.90
CA VAL A 495 17.39 -0.14 -7.26
C VAL A 495 16.01 0.51 -7.47
N THR A 496 15.07 0.35 -6.53
CA THR A 496 13.74 0.97 -6.62
C THR A 496 13.82 2.50 -6.61
N HIS A 497 14.71 3.08 -5.80
CA HIS A 497 14.95 4.52 -5.78
C HIS A 497 15.57 5.01 -7.10
N LEU A 498 16.49 4.23 -7.69
CA LEU A 498 17.02 4.54 -9.02
C LEU A 498 15.90 4.49 -10.07
N ASP A 499 15.05 3.47 -10.04
CA ASP A 499 13.92 3.30 -10.95
C ASP A 499 12.94 4.48 -10.86
N HIS A 500 12.57 4.89 -9.65
CA HIS A 500 11.74 6.08 -9.42
C HIS A 500 12.38 7.34 -10.02
N ARG A 501 13.68 7.58 -9.78
CA ARG A 501 14.39 8.73 -10.38
C ARG A 501 14.39 8.67 -11.91
N PHE A 502 14.53 7.49 -12.50
CA PHE A 502 14.44 7.32 -13.95
C PHE A 502 13.04 7.69 -14.44
N SER A 503 11.97 7.22 -13.79
CA SER A 503 10.59 7.57 -14.13
C SER A 503 10.33 9.08 -14.04
N THR A 504 10.74 9.74 -12.95
CA THR A 504 10.55 11.19 -12.80
C THR A 504 11.34 11.98 -13.85
N ALA A 505 12.56 11.55 -14.18
CA ALA A 505 13.35 12.18 -15.23
C ALA A 505 12.69 12.02 -16.61
N LEU A 506 12.04 10.87 -16.86
CA LEU A 506 11.32 10.59 -18.10
C LEU A 506 10.05 11.44 -18.21
N GLU A 507 9.30 11.60 -17.12
CA GLU A 507 8.14 12.52 -17.05
C GLU A 507 8.55 13.96 -17.30
N HIS A 508 9.62 14.44 -16.65
CA HIS A 508 10.13 15.79 -16.86
C HIS A 508 10.56 16.02 -18.32
N SER A 509 11.21 15.03 -18.94
CA SER A 509 11.59 15.09 -20.36
C SER A 509 10.37 15.14 -21.28
N ASN A 510 9.32 14.36 -20.99
CA ASN A 510 8.06 14.40 -21.73
C ASN A 510 7.36 15.75 -21.61
N GLN A 511 7.31 16.35 -20.41
CA GLN A 511 6.77 17.70 -20.22
C GLN A 511 7.53 18.75 -21.04
N GLN A 512 8.86 18.69 -21.06
CA GLN A 512 9.67 19.59 -21.89
C GLN A 512 9.36 19.42 -23.38
N LEU A 513 9.19 18.18 -23.86
CA LEU A 513 8.82 17.91 -25.25
C LEU A 513 7.45 18.47 -25.61
N ASP A 514 6.47 18.44 -24.70
CA ASP A 514 5.16 19.05 -24.93
C ASP A 514 5.22 20.58 -24.99
N VAL A 515 6.01 21.22 -24.13
CA VAL A 515 6.27 22.67 -24.22
C VAL A 515 6.89 23.04 -25.57
N TYR A 516 7.91 22.30 -26.02
CA TYR A 516 8.51 22.52 -27.34
C TYR A 516 7.52 22.30 -28.48
N ARG A 517 6.64 21.30 -28.37
CA ARG A 517 5.60 21.00 -29.36
C ARG A 517 4.59 22.15 -29.46
N ASP A 518 4.19 22.72 -28.33
CA ASP A 518 3.25 23.84 -28.30
C ASP A 518 3.90 25.16 -28.75
N GLU A 519 5.17 25.40 -28.43
CA GLU A 519 5.94 26.50 -29.04
C GLU A 519 6.01 26.39 -30.56
N LEU A 520 6.27 25.18 -31.10
CA LEU A 520 6.30 24.94 -32.54
C LEU A 520 4.93 25.15 -33.18
N LYS A 521 3.84 24.71 -32.53
CA LYS A 521 2.47 25.00 -33.00
C LYS A 521 2.19 26.51 -33.02
N ASN A 522 2.56 27.23 -31.97
CA ASN A 522 2.37 28.68 -31.89
C ASN A 522 3.18 29.42 -32.95
N LYS A 523 4.45 29.04 -33.16
CA LYS A 523 5.28 29.56 -34.26
C LYS A 523 4.65 29.26 -35.62
N LEU A 524 4.08 28.07 -35.83
CA LEU A 524 3.39 27.70 -37.07
C LEU A 524 2.15 28.57 -37.32
N VAL A 525 1.37 28.87 -36.27
CA VAL A 525 0.19 29.75 -36.36
C VAL A 525 0.61 31.19 -36.70
N LEU A 526 1.62 31.72 -36.01
CA LEU A 526 2.19 33.05 -36.29
C LEU A 526 2.72 33.15 -37.72
N LEU A 527 3.44 32.13 -38.21
CA LEU A 527 3.94 32.10 -39.59
C LEU A 527 2.79 32.08 -40.62
N LYS A 528 1.71 31.34 -40.33
CA LYS A 528 0.52 31.31 -41.20
C LYS A 528 -0.21 32.66 -41.25
N GLN A 529 -0.11 33.48 -40.20
CA GLN A 529 -0.74 34.80 -40.12
C GLN A 529 0.16 35.92 -40.71
N SER A 530 1.47 35.86 -40.53
CA SER A 530 2.38 36.95 -40.95
C SER A 530 2.73 36.95 -42.44
N VAL A 531 2.75 35.77 -43.08
CA VAL A 531 3.16 35.63 -44.49
C VAL A 531 2.19 36.33 -45.46
N PRO A 532 0.85 36.26 -45.29
CA PRO A 532 -0.08 37.01 -46.14
C PRO A 532 0.03 38.54 -45.98
N GLU A 533 0.22 39.04 -44.76
CA GLU A 533 0.27 40.49 -44.48
C GLU A 533 1.53 41.14 -45.03
N GLN A 534 2.70 40.50 -44.90
CA GLN A 534 3.95 41.01 -45.46
C GLN A 534 3.94 41.04 -46.99
N ILE A 535 3.36 40.03 -47.65
CA ILE A 535 3.22 40.01 -49.12
C ILE A 535 2.28 41.13 -49.59
N THR A 536 1.21 41.42 -48.84
CA THR A 536 0.25 42.48 -49.19
C THR A 536 0.86 43.87 -49.01
N SER A 537 1.55 44.10 -47.89
CA SER A 537 2.26 45.36 -47.61
C SER A 537 3.39 45.66 -48.60
N LEU A 538 4.18 44.66 -49.02
CA LEU A 538 5.24 44.88 -50.01
C LEU A 538 4.67 45.22 -51.39
N ASN A 539 3.55 44.59 -51.77
CA ASN A 539 2.91 44.88 -53.05
C ASN A 539 2.30 46.29 -53.10
N GLU A 540 1.68 46.76 -52.01
CA GLU A 540 1.16 48.13 -51.93
C GLU A 540 2.27 49.20 -51.93
N GLN A 541 3.38 48.96 -51.22
CA GLN A 541 4.53 49.86 -51.24
C GLN A 541 5.18 49.95 -52.63
N LEU A 542 5.32 48.82 -53.33
CA LEU A 542 5.89 48.79 -54.68
C LEU A 542 5.02 49.54 -55.69
N ILE A 543 3.69 49.38 -55.62
CA ILE A 543 2.74 50.08 -56.48
C ILE A 543 2.78 51.59 -56.22
N THR A 544 2.85 52.01 -54.95
CA THR A 544 2.87 53.43 -54.57
C THR A 544 4.17 54.13 -55.01
N SER A 545 5.32 53.47 -54.84
CA SER A 545 6.61 54.02 -55.29
C SER A 545 6.71 54.12 -56.82
N LEU A 546 6.13 53.17 -57.57
CA LEU A 546 6.10 53.23 -59.03
C LEU A 546 5.23 54.38 -59.55
N ASP A 547 4.09 54.66 -58.91
CA ASP A 547 3.18 55.72 -59.31
C ASP A 547 3.71 57.12 -58.96
N GLN A 548 4.48 57.23 -57.87
CA GLN A 548 5.13 58.46 -57.43
C GLN A 548 6.34 58.82 -58.32
N ALA A 549 7.16 57.82 -58.69
CA ALA A 549 8.28 58.01 -59.62
C ALA A 549 7.83 58.41 -61.03
N LYS A 550 6.67 57.89 -61.48
CA LYS A 550 6.06 58.26 -62.77
C LYS A 550 5.63 59.74 -62.79
N LYS A 551 5.00 60.23 -61.72
CA LYS A 551 4.59 61.64 -61.58
C LYS A 551 5.78 62.60 -61.50
N GLU A 552 6.87 62.24 -60.82
CA GLU A 552 8.07 63.07 -60.72
C GLU A 552 8.82 63.20 -62.05
N LEU A 553 8.86 62.14 -62.86
CA LEU A 553 9.49 62.18 -64.19
C LEU A 553 8.67 63.00 -65.21
N GLU A 554 7.34 62.96 -65.13
CA GLU A 554 6.45 63.76 -65.98
C GLU A 554 6.51 65.26 -65.63
N GLN A 555 6.74 65.63 -64.36
CA GLN A 555 6.87 67.02 -63.92
C GLN A 555 8.28 67.61 -64.14
N ARG A 556 9.34 66.80 -64.03
CA ARG A 556 10.73 67.24 -64.23
C ARG A 556 11.10 67.50 -65.70
N LEU A 557 10.38 66.91 -66.65
CA LEU A 557 10.58 67.10 -68.09
C LEU A 557 10.08 68.46 -68.60
N HIS A 558 9.17 69.14 -67.88
CA HIS A 558 8.51 70.37 -68.37
C HIS A 558 9.06 71.68 -67.75
N LEU A 559 9.82 71.62 -66.65
CA LEU A 559 10.26 72.79 -65.88
C LEU A 559 11.77 73.05 -65.88
N THR A 560 12.58 72.19 -66.51
CA THR A 560 14.05 72.33 -66.58
C THR A 560 14.56 73.11 -67.80
N GLU A 561 13.68 73.59 -68.69
CA GLU A 561 14.07 74.33 -69.91
C GLU A 561 14.05 75.86 -69.78
N ARG A 562 13.66 76.44 -68.66
CA ARG A 562 13.67 77.91 -68.49
C ARG A 562 14.04 78.31 -67.09
N THR A 563 15.29 78.77 -66.98
CA THR A 563 15.68 79.81 -66.00
C THR A 563 15.67 79.24 -64.58
N VAL A 564 16.79 79.21 -63.87
CA VAL A 564 17.31 80.39 -63.18
C VAL A 564 18.69 79.94 -62.66
N ASP A 565 19.78 80.18 -63.40
CA ASP A 565 20.59 81.40 -63.28
C ASP A 565 19.80 82.65 -62.86
N ASN A 566 20.26 83.20 -61.73
CA ASN A 566 19.92 84.49 -61.12
C ASN A 566 18.97 84.47 -59.92
N LEU A 567 19.65 84.45 -58.76
CA LEU A 567 19.46 85.33 -57.59
C LEU A 567 18.77 84.64 -56.42
N THR A 568 19.51 84.24 -55.37
CA THR A 568 20.08 85.12 -54.32
C THR A 568 19.16 86.25 -53.90
N SER A 569 18.43 86.05 -52.80
CA SER A 569 18.44 86.95 -51.64
C SER A 569 17.38 86.49 -50.66
N GLU A 570 17.81 85.76 -49.63
CA GLU A 570 17.28 85.79 -48.24
C GLU A 570 17.78 84.53 -47.53
N ASN A 571 18.95 84.62 -46.90
CA ASN A 571 19.48 83.51 -46.13
C ASN A 571 20.09 83.97 -44.79
N ALA A 572 19.25 84.56 -43.95
CA ALA A 572 19.60 84.93 -42.57
C ALA A 572 18.78 84.15 -41.50
N GLU A 573 17.65 83.53 -41.86
CA GLU A 573 16.86 82.70 -40.92
C GLU A 573 17.31 81.23 -40.86
N LEU A 574 17.84 80.66 -41.95
CA LEU A 574 18.32 79.27 -41.94
C LEU A 574 19.57 79.06 -41.07
N GLN A 575 20.44 80.08 -40.92
CA GLN A 575 21.63 79.98 -40.08
C GLN A 575 21.30 79.88 -38.57
N GLN A 576 20.20 80.48 -38.10
CA GLN A 576 19.80 80.36 -36.69
C GLN A 576 19.15 79.01 -36.37
N ILE A 577 18.37 78.46 -37.31
CA ILE A 577 17.74 77.15 -37.16
C ILE A 577 18.80 76.04 -37.19
N GLU A 578 19.79 76.13 -38.08
CA GLU A 578 20.88 75.17 -38.19
C GLU A 578 21.72 75.09 -36.91
N ILE A 579 22.04 76.21 -36.27
CA ILE A 579 22.76 76.25 -34.98
C ILE A 579 21.95 75.56 -33.87
N ARG A 580 20.62 75.76 -33.84
CA ARG A 580 19.77 75.17 -32.79
C ARG A 580 19.54 73.68 -32.99
N ILE A 581 19.39 73.22 -34.24
CA ILE A 581 19.35 71.81 -34.58
C ILE A 581 20.67 71.15 -34.20
N ASN A 582 21.82 71.71 -34.60
CA ASN A 582 23.12 71.13 -34.27
C ASN A 582 23.38 71.00 -32.77
N ASN A 583 22.96 71.98 -31.96
CA ASN A 583 23.08 71.89 -30.49
C ASN A 583 22.18 70.80 -29.88
N LEU A 584 20.94 70.63 -30.37
CA LEU A 584 20.04 69.58 -29.89
C LEU A 584 20.51 68.19 -30.34
N THR A 585 21.00 68.05 -31.57
CA THR A 585 21.53 66.79 -32.10
C THR A 585 22.78 66.37 -31.34
N SER A 586 23.72 67.28 -31.06
CA SER A 586 24.91 66.97 -30.25
C SER A 586 24.55 66.53 -28.83
N LYS A 587 23.57 67.18 -28.19
CA LYS A 587 23.16 66.82 -26.82
C LYS A 587 22.45 65.47 -26.75
N ASN A 588 21.66 65.14 -27.77
CA ASN A 588 21.00 63.83 -27.89
C ASN A 588 22.03 62.71 -28.19
N LEU A 589 23.02 63.00 -29.03
CA LEU A 589 24.12 62.08 -29.33
C LEU A 589 24.96 61.78 -28.07
N GLU A 590 25.26 62.79 -27.23
CA GLU A 590 25.96 62.59 -25.96
C GLU A 590 25.18 61.71 -24.98
N LEU A 591 23.85 61.89 -24.90
CA LEU A 591 22.97 61.05 -24.06
C LEU A 591 22.96 59.59 -24.55
N GLN A 592 22.79 59.37 -25.85
CA GLN A 592 22.80 58.03 -26.44
C GLN A 592 24.17 57.34 -26.28
N GLN A 593 25.27 58.08 -26.42
CA GLN A 593 26.62 57.55 -26.18
C GLN A 593 26.91 57.21 -24.71
N CYS A 594 26.18 57.83 -23.77
CA CYS A 594 26.29 57.52 -22.34
C CYS A 594 25.48 56.25 -21.99
N GLU A 595 24.28 56.09 -22.54
CA GLU A 595 23.47 54.87 -22.36
C GLU A 595 24.11 53.65 -23.04
N LEU A 596 24.65 53.80 -24.25
CA LEU A 596 25.37 52.73 -24.94
C LEU A 596 26.55 52.22 -24.13
N ARG A 597 27.37 53.13 -23.55
CA ARG A 597 28.49 52.72 -22.69
C ARG A 597 28.03 51.95 -21.45
N ARG A 598 26.94 52.37 -20.83
CA ARG A 598 26.38 51.68 -19.65
C ARG A 598 25.90 50.26 -20.01
N ILE A 599 25.25 50.10 -21.16
CA ILE A 599 24.80 48.80 -21.65
C ILE A 599 26.00 47.91 -22.02
N GLU A 600 27.03 48.46 -22.66
CA GLU A 600 28.26 47.73 -23.01
C GLU A 600 28.99 47.21 -21.76
N GLU A 601 29.10 48.02 -20.71
CA GLU A 601 29.69 47.62 -19.43
C GLU A 601 28.88 46.50 -18.75
N GLU A 602 27.55 46.58 -18.79
CA GLU A 602 26.65 45.58 -18.19
C GLU A 602 26.67 44.25 -18.97
N VAL A 603 26.69 44.31 -20.30
CA VAL A 603 26.88 43.14 -21.17
C VAL A 603 28.23 42.50 -20.91
N GLN A 604 29.32 43.27 -20.81
CA GLN A 604 30.64 42.71 -20.47
C GLN A 604 30.63 41.99 -19.12
N ARG A 605 30.01 42.58 -18.09
CA ARG A 605 29.90 41.96 -16.75
C ARG A 605 29.16 40.62 -16.81
N LEU A 606 27.98 40.59 -17.43
CA LEU A 606 27.17 39.37 -17.56
C LEU A 606 27.87 38.30 -18.40
N THR A 607 28.62 38.71 -19.43
CA THR A 607 29.39 37.77 -20.27
C THR A 607 30.52 37.12 -19.46
N SER A 608 31.23 37.88 -18.61
CA SER A 608 32.26 37.32 -17.73
C SER A 608 31.70 36.37 -16.68
N GLU A 609 30.56 36.71 -16.05
CA GLU A 609 29.90 35.84 -15.06
C GLU A 609 29.44 34.51 -15.69
N ASN A 610 28.88 34.55 -16.91
CA ASN A 610 28.43 33.36 -17.63
C ASN A 610 29.60 32.44 -18.03
N ILE A 611 30.73 33.02 -18.47
CA ILE A 611 31.95 32.25 -18.77
C ILE A 611 32.49 31.55 -17.51
N GLU A 612 32.44 32.20 -16.35
CA GLU A 612 32.91 31.61 -15.09
C GLU A 612 32.01 30.47 -14.61
N LEU A 613 30.68 30.64 -14.73
CA LEU A 613 29.70 29.58 -14.46
C LEU A 613 29.91 28.35 -15.35
N GLN A 614 30.04 28.55 -16.67
CA GLN A 614 30.31 27.45 -17.61
C GLN A 614 31.62 26.72 -17.30
N ARG A 615 32.65 27.44 -16.84
CA ARG A 615 33.92 26.84 -16.46
C ARG A 615 33.79 25.95 -15.22
N CYS A 616 33.03 26.39 -14.21
CA CYS A 616 32.75 25.58 -13.02
C CYS A 616 31.94 24.32 -13.33
N GLU A 617 30.97 24.40 -14.26
CA GLU A 617 30.21 23.22 -14.70
C GLU A 617 31.06 22.22 -15.47
N LEU A 618 31.89 22.69 -16.41
CA LEU A 618 32.85 21.85 -17.14
C LEU A 618 33.78 21.10 -16.18
N GLN A 619 34.30 21.77 -15.16
CA GLN A 619 35.19 21.15 -14.17
C GLN A 619 34.49 20.08 -13.32
N ARG A 620 33.19 20.27 -13.02
CA ARG A 620 32.37 19.24 -12.34
C ARG A 620 32.13 18.02 -13.23
N ILE A 621 31.87 18.24 -14.52
CA ILE A 621 31.65 17.16 -15.49
C ILE A 621 32.93 16.33 -15.68
N GLU A 622 34.09 16.98 -15.77
CA GLU A 622 35.38 16.29 -15.88
C GLU A 622 35.66 15.41 -14.66
N GLN A 623 35.39 15.89 -13.44
CA GLN A 623 35.53 15.10 -12.21
C GLN A 623 34.58 13.89 -12.17
N GLN A 624 33.35 14.03 -12.70
CA GLN A 624 32.42 12.91 -12.79
C GLN A 624 32.87 11.86 -13.81
N LEU A 625 33.42 12.29 -14.95
CA LEU A 625 33.96 11.40 -15.97
C LEU A 625 35.16 10.59 -15.48
N GLU A 626 36.07 11.19 -14.70
CA GLU A 626 37.19 10.47 -14.08
C GLU A 626 36.71 9.40 -13.09
N LYS A 627 35.68 9.71 -12.29
CA LYS A 627 35.11 8.75 -11.34
C LYS A 627 34.44 7.57 -12.05
N LEU A 628 33.67 7.84 -13.11
CA LEU A 628 33.05 6.82 -13.96
C LEU A 628 34.09 5.94 -14.67
N ALA A 629 35.21 6.52 -15.10
CA ALA A 629 36.31 5.77 -15.70
C ALA A 629 36.96 4.80 -14.70
N ALA A 630 37.13 5.21 -13.44
CA ALA A 630 37.66 4.37 -12.37
C ALA A 630 36.72 3.19 -12.02
N GLU A 631 35.41 3.45 -11.96
CA GLU A 631 34.40 2.41 -11.70
C GLU A 631 34.32 1.39 -12.85
N ASN A 632 34.39 1.84 -14.11
CA ASN A 632 34.45 0.96 -15.27
C ASN A 632 35.69 0.06 -15.29
N ALA A 633 36.84 0.56 -14.83
CA ALA A 633 38.05 -0.26 -14.73
C ALA A 633 37.90 -1.40 -13.69
N LEU A 634 37.23 -1.14 -12.57
CA LEU A 634 36.93 -2.16 -11.55
C LEU A 634 35.94 -3.22 -12.06
N LEU A 635 34.92 -2.80 -12.82
CA LEU A 635 33.97 -3.68 -13.48
C LEU A 635 34.65 -4.65 -14.45
N GLN A 636 35.56 -4.14 -15.28
CA GLN A 636 36.33 -4.98 -16.21
C GLN A 636 37.23 -5.99 -15.49
N GLU A 637 37.78 -5.65 -14.32
CA GLU A 637 38.57 -6.60 -13.52
C GLU A 637 37.67 -7.71 -12.92
N ALA A 638 36.47 -7.34 -12.47
CA ALA A 638 35.49 -8.29 -11.94
C ALA A 638 35.01 -9.27 -13.04
N GLU A 639 34.70 -8.78 -14.25
CA GLU A 639 34.32 -9.62 -15.39
C GLU A 639 35.41 -10.64 -15.74
N ARG A 640 36.68 -10.23 -15.73
CA ARG A 640 37.80 -11.16 -15.97
C ARG A 640 37.87 -12.26 -14.91
N LYS A 641 37.62 -11.95 -13.64
CA LYS A 641 37.57 -12.97 -12.56
C LYS A 641 36.40 -13.92 -12.74
N ILE A 642 35.22 -13.41 -13.09
CA ILE A 642 34.02 -14.22 -13.34
C ILE A 642 34.27 -15.20 -14.49
N ASN A 643 34.83 -14.73 -15.61
CA ASN A 643 35.14 -15.59 -16.74
C ASN A 643 36.11 -16.72 -16.37
N LYS A 644 37.17 -16.39 -15.61
CA LYS A 644 38.13 -17.40 -15.15
C LYS A 644 37.47 -18.47 -14.26
N LEU A 645 36.65 -18.05 -13.29
CA LEU A 645 35.92 -18.98 -12.41
C LEU A 645 34.92 -19.83 -13.18
N THR A 646 34.31 -19.28 -14.23
CA THR A 646 33.35 -19.99 -15.08
C THR A 646 34.05 -21.10 -15.86
N GLU A 647 35.24 -20.83 -16.43
CA GLU A 647 36.06 -21.86 -17.09
C GLU A 647 36.47 -22.97 -16.12
N GLU A 648 36.91 -22.63 -14.90
CA GLU A 648 37.25 -23.61 -13.86
C GLU A 648 36.05 -24.50 -13.49
N ASN A 649 34.85 -23.93 -13.39
CA ASN A 649 33.63 -24.67 -13.06
C ASN A 649 33.24 -25.65 -14.18
N VAL A 650 33.36 -25.24 -15.44
CA VAL A 650 33.12 -26.12 -16.60
C VAL A 650 34.07 -27.33 -16.57
N VAL A 651 35.34 -27.12 -16.25
CA VAL A 651 36.33 -28.21 -16.12
C VAL A 651 35.94 -29.18 -15.00
N LEU A 652 35.52 -28.67 -13.83
CA LEU A 652 35.10 -29.51 -12.70
C LEU A 652 33.82 -30.32 -13.02
N GLN A 653 32.87 -29.73 -13.73
CA GLN A 653 31.67 -30.44 -14.18
C GLN A 653 32.02 -31.58 -15.15
N GLN A 654 32.93 -31.36 -16.09
CA GLN A 654 33.42 -32.40 -16.99
C GLN A 654 34.10 -33.55 -16.22
N GLN A 655 34.90 -33.24 -15.19
CA GLN A 655 35.52 -34.26 -14.34
C GLN A 655 34.47 -35.09 -13.57
N THR A 656 33.45 -34.43 -13.02
CA THR A 656 32.36 -35.11 -12.29
C THR A 656 31.57 -36.03 -13.21
N GLN A 657 31.26 -35.57 -14.42
CA GLN A 657 30.57 -36.37 -15.43
C GLN A 657 31.41 -37.57 -15.90
N ALA A 658 32.74 -37.39 -16.01
CA ALA A 658 33.67 -38.48 -16.30
C ALA A 658 33.69 -39.55 -15.19
N ILE A 659 33.62 -39.15 -13.92
CA ILE A 659 33.52 -40.08 -12.79
C ILE A 659 32.21 -40.88 -12.84
N LEU A 660 31.07 -40.20 -13.06
CA LEU A 660 29.75 -40.82 -13.10
C LEU A 660 29.57 -41.79 -14.29
N SER A 661 30.18 -41.46 -15.43
CA SER A 661 30.18 -42.30 -16.63
C SER A 661 31.23 -43.42 -16.60
N SER A 662 32.13 -43.42 -15.60
CA SER A 662 33.19 -44.43 -15.48
C SER A 662 32.61 -45.85 -15.32
N ARG A 663 33.29 -46.81 -15.95
CA ARG A 663 32.89 -48.23 -15.91
C ARG A 663 32.88 -48.78 -14.49
N SER A 664 33.82 -48.38 -13.65
CA SER A 664 33.89 -48.78 -12.24
C SER A 664 32.66 -48.29 -11.45
N TRP A 665 32.23 -47.05 -11.67
CA TRP A 665 31.05 -46.48 -11.00
C TRP A 665 29.77 -47.20 -11.41
N ARG A 666 29.61 -47.55 -12.69
CA ARG A 666 28.45 -48.29 -13.20
C ARG A 666 28.45 -49.76 -12.76
N MET A 667 29.59 -50.44 -12.81
CA MET A 667 29.72 -51.85 -12.39
C MET A 667 29.42 -52.06 -10.90
N THR A 668 29.75 -51.08 -10.07
CA THR A 668 29.51 -51.13 -8.61
C THR A 668 28.10 -50.70 -8.20
N ALA A 669 27.24 -50.25 -9.13
CA ALA A 669 25.88 -49.80 -8.83
C ALA A 669 25.02 -50.90 -8.19
N GLY A 670 25.12 -52.14 -8.66
CA GLY A 670 24.43 -53.30 -8.08
C GLY A 670 24.90 -53.59 -6.66
N TYR A 671 26.21 -53.55 -6.41
CA TYR A 671 26.80 -53.73 -5.08
C TYR A 671 26.40 -52.62 -4.11
N ARG A 672 26.36 -51.36 -4.57
CA ARG A 672 25.85 -50.24 -3.77
C ARG A 672 24.39 -50.40 -3.41
N TYR A 673 23.56 -50.82 -4.36
CA TYR A 673 22.14 -51.08 -4.10
C TYR A 673 21.94 -52.24 -3.13
N ILE A 674 22.64 -53.36 -3.33
CA ILE A 674 22.58 -54.52 -2.43
C ILE A 674 23.10 -54.14 -1.04
N GLY A 675 24.22 -53.44 -0.95
CA GLY A 675 24.77 -52.92 0.30
C GLY A 675 23.78 -52.02 1.04
N LEU A 676 23.10 -51.13 0.29
CA LEU A 676 22.03 -50.30 0.83
C LEU A 676 20.85 -51.14 1.31
N GLN A 677 20.42 -52.16 0.57
CA GLN A 677 19.31 -53.01 1.01
C GLN A 677 19.67 -53.84 2.24
N ILE A 678 20.91 -54.34 2.34
CA ILE A 678 21.43 -55.05 3.52
C ILE A 678 21.50 -54.09 4.72
N HIS A 679 22.00 -52.87 4.53
CA HIS A 679 22.04 -51.84 5.55
C HIS A 679 20.62 -51.51 6.06
N LEU A 680 19.67 -51.31 5.15
CA LEU A 680 18.27 -51.02 5.49
C LEU A 680 17.57 -52.22 6.14
N LEU A 681 17.88 -53.46 5.76
CA LEU A 681 17.38 -54.67 6.41
C LEU A 681 17.90 -54.81 7.84
N ARG A 682 19.18 -54.52 8.07
CA ARG A 682 19.79 -54.51 9.41
C ARG A 682 19.21 -53.40 10.29
N LYS A 683 18.96 -52.23 9.71
CA LYS A 683 18.45 -51.05 10.45
C LYS A 683 16.97 -51.15 10.84
N PHE A 684 16.13 -51.73 9.98
CA PHE A 684 14.67 -51.69 10.17
C PHE A 684 14.01 -53.06 10.37
N GLY A 685 14.75 -54.17 10.21
CA GLY A 685 14.26 -55.53 10.44
C GLY A 685 13.34 -56.08 9.34
N VAL A 686 13.13 -57.40 9.35
CA VAL A 686 12.42 -58.13 8.28
C VAL A 686 10.93 -57.77 8.20
N THR A 687 10.30 -57.46 9.34
CA THR A 687 8.86 -57.18 9.43
C THR A 687 8.48 -55.84 8.80
N GLN A 688 9.19 -54.75 9.11
CA GLN A 688 8.98 -53.43 8.49
C GLN A 688 9.30 -53.47 6.99
N ARG A 689 10.37 -54.16 6.62
CA ARG A 689 10.78 -54.34 5.21
C ARG A 689 9.79 -55.19 4.42
N GLY A 690 9.20 -56.20 5.05
CA GLY A 690 8.09 -56.98 4.50
C GLY A 690 6.85 -56.13 4.23
N LYS A 691 6.47 -55.26 5.19
CA LYS A 691 5.37 -54.28 4.99
C LYS A 691 5.66 -53.32 3.83
N HIS A 692 6.89 -52.83 3.72
CA HIS A 692 7.29 -51.95 2.63
C HIS A 692 7.27 -52.66 1.27
N LEU A 693 7.68 -53.93 1.22
CA LEU A 693 7.60 -54.76 0.00
C LEU A 693 6.14 -54.97 -0.41
N VAL A 694 5.27 -55.34 0.53
CA VAL A 694 3.83 -55.49 0.30
C VAL A 694 3.22 -54.19 -0.23
N LYS A 695 3.55 -53.04 0.36
CA LYS A 695 3.11 -51.71 -0.11
C LYS A 695 3.55 -51.45 -1.56
N ARG A 696 4.79 -51.80 -1.90
CA ARG A 696 5.36 -51.61 -3.26
C ARG A 696 4.68 -52.51 -4.30
N VAL A 697 4.36 -53.75 -3.94
CA VAL A 697 3.63 -54.69 -4.82
C VAL A 697 2.19 -54.23 -5.02
N LEU A 698 1.49 -53.84 -3.94
CA LEU A 698 0.12 -53.33 -4.02
C LEU A 698 0.04 -52.06 -4.88
N ASN A 699 0.99 -51.14 -4.77
CA ASN A 699 1.03 -49.94 -5.62
C ASN A 699 1.23 -50.28 -7.11
N LYS A 700 2.03 -51.30 -7.45
CA LYS A 700 2.14 -51.79 -8.84
C LYS A 700 0.83 -52.42 -9.32
N ILE A 701 0.16 -53.21 -8.49
CA ILE A 701 -1.14 -53.81 -8.82
C ILE A 701 -2.19 -52.73 -9.07
N PHE A 702 -2.27 -51.71 -8.20
CA PHE A 702 -3.20 -50.59 -8.40
C PHE A 702 -2.86 -49.73 -9.60
N SER A 703 -1.57 -49.51 -9.90
CA SER A 703 -1.14 -48.85 -11.13
C SER A 703 -1.55 -49.63 -12.38
N PHE A 704 -1.38 -50.97 -12.38
CA PHE A 704 -1.82 -51.84 -13.47
C PHE A 704 -3.35 -51.85 -13.65
N LEU A 705 -4.11 -51.86 -12.54
CA LEU A 705 -5.57 -51.75 -12.58
C LEU A 705 -6.04 -50.36 -13.06
N ARG A 706 -5.30 -49.28 -12.79
CA ARG A 706 -5.61 -47.94 -13.35
C ARG A 706 -5.41 -47.89 -14.86
N SER A 707 -4.36 -48.53 -15.38
CA SER A 707 -4.09 -48.57 -16.82
C SER A 707 -4.97 -49.55 -17.60
N HIS A 708 -5.74 -50.43 -16.92
CA HIS A 708 -6.62 -51.43 -17.56
C HIS A 708 -8.06 -51.36 -17.01
N PRO A 709 -8.91 -50.45 -17.52
CA PRO A 709 -10.24 -50.15 -16.98
C PRO A 709 -11.20 -51.36 -16.93
N ARG A 710 -11.15 -52.23 -17.94
CA ARG A 710 -11.98 -53.46 -17.99
C ARG A 710 -11.64 -54.43 -16.85
N MET A 711 -10.34 -54.58 -16.55
CA MET A 711 -9.86 -55.42 -15.44
C MET A 711 -10.18 -54.81 -14.08
N LYS A 712 -10.14 -53.48 -13.97
CA LYS A 712 -10.57 -52.75 -12.76
C LYS A 712 -12.04 -53.01 -12.44
N ILE A 713 -12.92 -52.88 -13.44
CA ILE A 713 -14.36 -53.12 -13.27
C ILE A 713 -14.62 -54.59 -12.91
N PHE A 714 -13.94 -55.53 -13.57
CA PHE A 714 -14.03 -56.95 -13.22
C PHE A 714 -13.60 -57.23 -11.77
N ALA A 715 -12.46 -56.67 -11.33
CA ALA A 715 -11.97 -56.81 -9.97
C ALA A 715 -12.91 -56.19 -8.92
N ILE A 716 -13.49 -55.02 -9.21
CA ILE A 716 -14.49 -54.37 -8.37
C ILE A 716 -15.75 -55.25 -8.27
N ASN A 717 -16.27 -55.73 -9.39
CA ASN A 717 -17.46 -56.58 -9.40
C ASN A 717 -17.22 -57.91 -8.67
N LEU A 718 -16.03 -58.51 -8.80
CA LEU A 718 -15.65 -59.72 -8.07
C LEU A 718 -15.57 -59.47 -6.55
N THR A 719 -15.01 -58.33 -6.13
CA THR A 719 -14.94 -57.97 -4.70
C THR A 719 -16.32 -57.64 -4.11
N HIS A 720 -17.25 -57.09 -4.90
CA HIS A 720 -18.65 -56.97 -4.50
C HIS A 720 -19.35 -58.33 -4.38
N ARG A 721 -19.17 -59.22 -5.36
CA ARG A 721 -19.81 -60.56 -5.39
C ARG A 721 -19.34 -61.47 -4.26
N THR A 722 -18.12 -61.25 -3.77
CA THR A 722 -17.50 -62.00 -2.66
C THR A 722 -17.66 -61.30 -1.30
N GLY A 723 -18.30 -60.12 -1.24
CA GLY A 723 -18.50 -59.34 0.00
C GLY A 723 -17.25 -58.66 0.56
N LEU A 724 -16.11 -58.75 -0.14
CA LEU A 724 -14.81 -58.21 0.30
C LEU A 724 -14.57 -56.75 -0.08
N TYR A 725 -15.50 -56.14 -0.82
CA TYR A 725 -15.40 -54.76 -1.29
C TYR A 725 -15.08 -53.72 -0.20
N PRO A 726 -15.70 -53.74 1.01
CA PRO A 726 -15.40 -52.75 2.05
C PRO A 726 -13.97 -52.83 2.59
N TYR A 727 -13.36 -54.01 2.53
CA TYR A 727 -11.97 -54.23 2.95
C TYR A 727 -10.98 -53.79 1.86
N ALA A 728 -11.27 -54.14 0.61
CA ALA A 728 -10.49 -53.71 -0.54
C ALA A 728 -10.51 -52.17 -0.69
N LEU A 729 -11.67 -51.55 -0.46
CA LEU A 729 -11.83 -50.09 -0.49
C LEU A 729 -11.02 -49.39 0.62
N ARG A 730 -11.05 -49.92 1.86
CA ARG A 730 -10.22 -49.40 2.96
C ARG A 730 -8.71 -49.51 2.67
N VAL A 731 -8.27 -50.62 2.09
CA VAL A 731 -6.86 -50.80 1.69
C VAL A 731 -6.50 -49.83 0.56
N TYR A 732 -7.38 -49.64 -0.42
CA TYR A 732 -7.20 -48.68 -1.51
C TYR A 732 -7.11 -47.24 -1.00
N GLN A 733 -8.03 -46.82 -0.11
CA GLN A 733 -8.05 -45.48 0.49
C GLN A 733 -6.84 -45.20 1.39
N ARG A 734 -6.35 -46.21 2.13
CA ARG A 734 -5.12 -46.08 2.93
C ARG A 734 -3.84 -45.98 2.09
N LEU A 735 -3.82 -46.62 0.92
CA LEU A 735 -2.68 -46.60 0.01
C LEU A 735 -2.72 -45.42 -0.97
N ASN A 736 -3.91 -44.89 -1.25
CA ASN A 736 -4.16 -43.71 -2.06
C ASN A 736 -5.09 -42.76 -1.29
N PRO A 737 -4.60 -42.07 -0.25
CA PRO A 737 -5.35 -40.96 0.34
C PRO A 737 -5.71 -39.97 -0.78
N ALA A 738 -6.94 -39.44 -0.75
CA ALA A 738 -7.39 -38.46 -1.74
C ALA A 738 -6.32 -37.37 -1.90
N HIS A 739 -6.00 -37.02 -3.14
CA HIS A 739 -5.11 -35.90 -3.45
C HIS A 739 -5.70 -34.64 -2.81
N ARG A 740 -5.23 -34.27 -1.61
CA ARG A 740 -4.95 -32.86 -1.35
C ARG A 740 -3.92 -32.49 -2.41
N ALA A 741 -4.21 -31.49 -3.24
CA ALA A 741 -3.20 -30.90 -4.11
C ALA A 741 -1.98 -30.60 -3.22
N CYS A 742 -0.91 -31.37 -3.41
CA CYS A 742 0.27 -31.26 -2.58
C CYS A 742 1.07 -30.11 -3.15
N GLN A 743 1.43 -29.15 -2.30
CA GLN A 743 2.43 -28.12 -2.58
C GLN A 743 3.68 -28.67 -3.29
N GLN A 744 3.99 -29.97 -3.22
CA GLN A 744 5.11 -30.58 -3.94
C GLN A 744 4.95 -30.66 -5.46
N ASP A 745 3.73 -30.79 -6.01
CA ASP A 745 3.52 -30.74 -7.47
C ASP A 745 3.66 -29.30 -7.98
N ILE A 746 3.22 -28.33 -7.17
CA ILE A 746 3.41 -26.89 -7.41
C ILE A 746 4.89 -26.50 -7.24
N ILE A 747 5.61 -27.05 -6.26
CA ILE A 747 7.06 -26.83 -6.08
C ILE A 747 7.85 -27.52 -7.19
N GLN A 748 7.43 -28.68 -7.70
CA GLN A 748 8.08 -29.28 -8.87
C GLN A 748 7.81 -28.48 -10.14
N GLN A 749 6.58 -27.98 -10.36
CA GLN A 749 6.28 -27.08 -11.47
C GLN A 749 6.99 -25.73 -11.35
N HIS A 750 7.04 -25.14 -10.15
CA HIS A 750 7.80 -23.91 -9.88
C HIS A 750 9.29 -24.12 -10.04
N SER A 751 9.86 -25.19 -9.49
CA SER A 751 11.28 -25.49 -9.69
C SER A 751 11.61 -25.78 -11.15
N HIS A 752 10.66 -26.31 -11.94
CA HIS A 752 10.85 -26.53 -13.37
C HIS A 752 10.76 -25.22 -14.17
N LEU A 753 9.88 -24.29 -13.76
CA LEU A 753 9.77 -22.94 -14.30
C LEU A 753 10.97 -22.05 -13.92
N GLU A 754 11.44 -22.11 -12.68
CA GLU A 754 12.64 -21.42 -12.20
C GLU A 754 13.87 -21.92 -12.95
N ARG A 755 13.98 -23.23 -13.20
CA ARG A 755 15.06 -23.81 -14.01
C ARG A 755 14.99 -23.40 -15.49
N GLN A 756 13.78 -23.21 -16.04
CA GLN A 756 13.55 -22.69 -17.40
C GLN A 756 13.89 -21.20 -17.53
N LEU A 757 13.82 -20.44 -16.43
CA LEU A 757 14.24 -19.04 -16.36
C LEU A 757 15.76 -18.90 -16.15
N GLU A 758 16.41 -19.89 -15.52
CA GLU A 758 17.85 -19.90 -15.25
C GLU A 758 18.71 -20.52 -16.38
N VAL A 759 18.18 -21.46 -17.17
CA VAL A 759 18.93 -22.17 -18.24
C VAL A 759 18.29 -21.98 -19.61
N ARG A 760 18.99 -21.25 -20.50
CA ARG A 760 18.52 -20.78 -21.81
C ARG A 760 18.06 -21.87 -22.80
N ASP A 761 18.63 -23.07 -22.72
CA ASP A 761 18.36 -24.15 -23.68
C ASP A 761 17.03 -24.89 -23.41
N ASP A 762 16.39 -24.63 -22.27
CA ASP A 762 15.12 -25.26 -21.86
C ASP A 762 13.88 -24.37 -22.16
N LEU A 763 14.07 -23.21 -22.79
CA LEU A 763 12.97 -22.33 -23.21
C LEU A 763 12.24 -22.92 -24.43
N PRO A 764 10.89 -22.85 -24.48
CA PRO A 764 10.13 -23.21 -25.67
C PRO A 764 10.63 -22.45 -26.91
N PRO A 765 10.71 -23.08 -28.10
CA PRO A 765 11.31 -22.47 -29.28
C PRO A 765 10.66 -21.13 -29.65
N GLU A 766 9.34 -20.99 -29.48
CA GLU A 766 8.61 -19.77 -29.78
C GLU A 766 9.00 -18.59 -28.86
N VAL A 767 9.33 -18.88 -27.60
CA VAL A 767 9.68 -17.86 -26.58
C VAL A 767 11.11 -17.36 -26.77
N ASN A 768 12.03 -18.26 -27.13
CA ASN A 768 13.43 -17.89 -27.41
C ASN A 768 13.53 -17.02 -28.68
N GLU A 769 12.64 -17.24 -29.66
CA GLU A 769 12.55 -16.43 -30.88
C GLU A 769 12.05 -15.00 -30.62
N ILE A 770 11.10 -14.83 -29.71
CA ILE A 770 10.60 -13.52 -29.27
C ILE A 770 11.67 -12.76 -28.49
N TYR A 771 12.39 -13.43 -27.58
CA TYR A 771 13.49 -12.83 -26.83
C TYR A 771 14.66 -12.38 -27.73
N GLN A 772 14.97 -13.12 -28.79
CA GLN A 772 15.96 -12.70 -29.80
C GLN A 772 15.52 -11.47 -30.61
N LYS A 773 14.21 -11.32 -30.85
CA LYS A 773 13.66 -10.15 -31.56
C LYS A 773 13.62 -8.90 -30.70
N ILE A 774 13.51 -9.03 -29.38
CA ILE A 774 13.52 -7.90 -28.43
C ILE A 774 14.96 -7.39 -28.17
N LYS A 775 15.99 -8.20 -28.44
CA LYS A 775 17.41 -7.84 -28.21
C LYS A 775 18.14 -7.29 -29.46
N LYS A 776 17.44 -7.04 -30.56
CA LYS A 776 17.89 -6.20 -31.68
C LYS A 776 17.19 -4.87 -31.58
#